data_AF-A0A2J2HG01-F1
#
_entry.id   AF-A0A2J2HG01-F1
#
_cell.length_a   1.000
_cell.length_b   1.000
_cell.length_c   1.000
_cell.angle_alpha   90.00
_cell.angle_beta   90.00
_cell.angle_gamma   90.00
#
_symmetry.space_group_name_H-M   'P 1'
#
loop_
_entity.id
_entity.type
_entity.pdbx_description
1 polymer ?
#
loop_
_entity_poly.entity_id
_entity_poly.type
_entity_poly.pdbx_seq_one_letter_code
_entity_poly.pdbx_strand_id
1 'polypeptide(L)'
;MVNMRWALVIGLGVIMSLALVVHAQAVVPPTSSGYCYVNATLNGTGYVVVIDASQGTYNLAVFTQQGYKTWSSGQSASAIYYGSVSYGTVLAVPVSAGDYVVVYYPVNSPTCPSIAIFGRKHLPIGAVSYPLAPITTSGLMGFFNITAIGAYNPNGGSQYDVPNSGSSLQFNVVLIVELANGQVQYYWAQDVLQFVTNESELYVTDNVWNDTASSSILSNQTIMGNGAVHSSSGECAYVYVTSLSSYSLSLAGYLIMKTYVSNGEAYVDFGYVIVQNGNYEPPSVVWFDNVSIIPSAPAVNAYFEVSTELAPSYLPMDAELVFAGYGNSEWTMFNQLSANLAILYWGGSDWVPLPRLFNFGIDTAEGAVPSISVSMSSNGLANVALGSFTPGLVISEPTTPALPMTYVSYYNPVTDQSFSGYITQPMTINFPSTVYVSSNERYVFQGYYVNNKLSTNSSITITPSEAWFAEYEVEPVYQQQYLVSISSPLPVYINNEETSNYTGWVNTGSILDLTDHDYVFNNGTMFVPSVGNETIIVTNPVSLVVNWYPEYLVTISSALPIGVNGELTTNYTAWLSPGFPIALTTHVYVFPNGTMFIPGVGNETLTVNAPTTLAITWSPRYLVTITSTRPIYVNGRLVSNYTAWLSPGITLTIRAPTYSAYGGLVLYQPNITSATLTINKPTKLTITYTPNYTRVIILTITAITIIAAASLLIRRHKTPQTTQH
;
A
#
# COMPACT_ATOMS: atom_id res chain seq x y z
N MET A 1 50.33 43.99 -33.00
CA MET A 1 50.78 43.75 -34.39
C MET A 1 49.99 42.57 -34.95
N VAL A 2 49.68 42.60 -36.26
CA VAL A 2 49.66 41.45 -37.21
C VAL A 2 49.23 40.07 -36.64
N ASN A 3 48.14 39.40 -37.06
CA ASN A 3 47.37 39.58 -38.30
C ASN A 3 45.89 39.15 -38.19
N MET A 4 45.08 39.60 -39.15
CA MET A 4 43.66 39.26 -39.32
C MET A 4 43.47 38.17 -40.38
N ARG A 5 42.59 37.17 -40.17
CA ARG A 5 41.94 36.40 -41.27
C ARG A 5 40.69 35.61 -40.83
N TRP A 6 39.54 36.27 -40.99
CA TRP A 6 38.29 35.77 -41.60
C TRP A 6 38.09 34.25 -41.78
N ALA A 7 37.00 33.74 -41.21
CA ALA A 7 36.17 32.69 -41.81
C ALA A 7 34.69 33.09 -41.65
N LEU A 8 33.93 33.07 -42.74
CA LEU A 8 32.52 33.46 -42.77
C LEU A 8 31.66 32.36 -42.12
N VAL A 9 30.67 32.75 -41.32
CA VAL A 9 29.44 31.98 -41.18
C VAL A 9 28.39 32.70 -42.02
N ILE A 10 28.06 32.12 -43.17
CA ILE A 10 26.98 32.60 -44.04
C ILE A 10 25.65 32.16 -43.39
N GLY A 11 24.69 33.07 -43.30
CA GLY A 11 23.39 32.78 -42.68
C GLY A 11 22.64 31.68 -43.43
N LEU A 12 22.06 30.74 -42.68
CA LEU A 12 20.98 29.91 -43.22
C LEU A 12 19.77 30.82 -43.44
N GLY A 13 19.48 31.12 -44.70
CA GLY A 13 18.24 31.81 -45.06
C GLY A 13 17.04 30.94 -44.74
N VAL A 14 15.98 31.56 -44.20
CA VAL A 14 14.66 30.93 -44.11
C VAL A 14 14.21 30.59 -45.53
N ILE A 15 14.20 29.30 -45.87
CA ILE A 15 13.65 28.82 -47.14
C ILE A 15 12.13 28.88 -47.01
N MET A 16 11.56 30.06 -47.28
CA MET A 16 10.16 30.16 -47.68
C MET A 16 10.01 29.38 -48.98
N SER A 17 9.60 28.12 -48.89
CA SER A 17 9.10 27.34 -50.01
C SER A 17 7.72 27.85 -50.42
N LEU A 18 7.67 29.11 -50.88
CA LEU A 18 6.53 29.70 -51.53
C LEU A 18 6.26 28.90 -52.80
N ALA A 19 5.33 27.95 -52.70
CA ALA A 19 4.66 27.39 -53.84
C ALA A 19 3.91 28.54 -54.52
N LEU A 20 4.54 29.15 -55.52
CA LEU A 20 3.90 30.04 -56.47
C LEU A 20 2.91 29.21 -57.28
N VAL A 21 1.74 28.96 -56.69
CA VAL A 21 0.59 28.39 -57.39
C VAL A 21 0.14 29.47 -58.37
N VAL A 22 0.70 29.41 -59.58
CA VAL A 22 0.27 30.20 -60.73
C VAL A 22 -1.16 29.76 -61.07
N HIS A 23 -2.12 30.37 -60.36
CA HIS A 23 -3.52 30.27 -60.69
C HIS A 23 -3.67 30.78 -62.13
N ALA A 24 -4.07 29.88 -63.03
CA ALA A 24 -4.36 30.24 -64.39
C ALA A 24 -5.52 31.25 -64.36
N GLN A 25 -5.21 32.53 -64.61
CA GLN A 25 -6.18 33.60 -64.49
C GLN A 25 -7.42 33.30 -65.33
N ALA A 26 -8.55 33.14 -64.64
CA ALA A 26 -9.79 32.79 -65.31
C ALA A 26 -10.33 34.02 -66.05
N VAL A 27 -10.54 33.89 -67.36
CA VAL A 27 -11.14 34.95 -68.17
C VAL A 27 -12.64 34.94 -67.95
N VAL A 28 -13.11 35.85 -67.10
CA VAL A 28 -14.52 36.00 -66.76
C VAL A 28 -15.23 36.78 -67.87
N PRO A 29 -16.31 36.26 -68.48
CA PRO A 29 -17.10 36.99 -69.46
C PRO A 29 -17.90 38.12 -68.79
N PRO A 30 -18.21 39.21 -69.50
CA PRO A 30 -19.08 40.27 -68.96
C PRO A 30 -20.50 39.74 -68.76
N THR A 31 -21.19 40.23 -67.73
CA THR A 31 -22.59 39.88 -67.45
C THR A 31 -23.54 41.03 -67.79
N SER A 32 -24.75 40.68 -68.23
CA SER A 32 -25.90 41.61 -68.34
C SER A 32 -26.84 41.54 -67.13
N SER A 33 -26.57 40.65 -66.18
CA SER A 33 -27.33 40.54 -64.93
C SER A 33 -26.88 41.58 -63.90
N GLY A 34 -27.73 41.85 -62.91
CA GLY A 34 -27.30 42.54 -61.69
C GLY A 34 -26.19 41.74 -60.99
N TYR A 35 -25.26 42.45 -60.37
CA TYR A 35 -24.18 41.91 -59.55
C TYR A 35 -24.05 42.73 -58.26
N CYS A 36 -23.50 42.12 -57.23
CA CYS A 36 -23.01 42.81 -56.04
C CYS A 36 -21.49 42.65 -55.96
N TYR A 37 -20.83 43.55 -55.22
CA TYR A 37 -19.38 43.51 -55.04
C TYR A 37 -18.94 44.03 -53.67
N VAL A 38 -17.82 43.51 -53.19
CA VAL A 38 -17.13 43.92 -51.95
C VAL A 38 -15.67 44.19 -52.29
N ASN A 39 -15.09 45.25 -51.72
CA ASN A 39 -13.67 45.56 -51.87
C ASN A 39 -12.89 44.88 -50.73
N ALA A 40 -11.78 44.22 -51.04
CA ALA A 40 -10.88 43.61 -50.07
C ALA A 40 -9.43 44.09 -50.33
N THR A 41 -8.85 44.80 -49.36
CA THR A 41 -7.48 45.31 -49.43
C THR A 41 -6.58 44.49 -48.52
N LEU A 42 -5.45 44.00 -49.03
CA LEU A 42 -4.46 43.26 -48.24
C LEU A 42 -3.07 43.91 -48.32
N ASN A 43 -2.52 44.25 -47.16
CA ASN A 43 -1.17 44.83 -46.99
C ASN A 43 -0.03 43.78 -47.02
N GLY A 44 -0.30 42.60 -47.59
CA GLY A 44 0.62 41.45 -47.65
C GLY A 44 -0.03 40.29 -48.41
N THR A 45 0.75 39.27 -48.76
CA THR A 45 0.20 37.98 -49.22
C THR A 45 -0.71 37.41 -48.13
N GLY A 46 -1.85 36.86 -48.52
CA GLY A 46 -2.89 36.34 -47.62
C GLY A 46 -4.04 35.72 -48.39
N TYR A 47 -5.26 35.87 -47.86
CA TYR A 47 -6.46 35.24 -48.38
C TYR A 47 -7.63 36.22 -48.50
N VAL A 48 -8.38 36.11 -49.59
CA VAL A 48 -9.77 36.55 -49.67
C VAL A 48 -10.64 35.38 -49.23
N VAL A 49 -11.21 35.47 -48.04
CA VAL A 49 -12.14 34.47 -47.49
C VAL A 49 -13.57 34.82 -47.90
N VAL A 50 -14.36 33.81 -48.26
CA VAL A 50 -15.76 33.91 -48.64
C VAL A 50 -16.56 32.82 -47.92
N ILE A 51 -17.64 33.22 -47.25
CA ILE A 51 -18.60 32.32 -46.59
C ILE A 51 -20.00 32.63 -47.15
N ASP A 52 -20.60 31.67 -47.83
CA ASP A 52 -21.92 31.80 -48.46
C ASP A 52 -23.02 31.22 -47.56
N ALA A 53 -23.73 32.10 -46.86
CA ALA A 53 -24.90 31.78 -46.04
C ALA A 53 -26.22 31.87 -46.83
N SER A 54 -26.17 32.06 -48.15
CA SER A 54 -27.34 32.37 -48.96
C SER A 54 -27.90 31.14 -49.70
N GLN A 55 -29.22 30.99 -49.66
CA GLN A 55 -29.97 29.85 -50.23
C GLN A 55 -30.02 29.82 -51.78
N GLY A 56 -29.04 30.44 -52.45
CA GLY A 56 -28.96 30.55 -53.90
C GLY A 56 -27.76 29.81 -54.49
N THR A 57 -27.40 30.17 -55.72
CA THR A 57 -26.13 29.78 -56.33
C THR A 57 -25.66 30.92 -57.22
N TYR A 58 -24.44 31.38 -57.00
CA TYR A 58 -23.89 32.59 -57.60
C TYR A 58 -22.54 32.27 -58.23
N ASN A 59 -22.22 32.90 -59.35
CA ASN A 59 -20.86 32.94 -59.86
C ASN A 59 -20.07 33.91 -58.99
N LEU A 60 -18.88 33.51 -58.53
CA LEU A 60 -17.97 34.32 -57.74
C LEU A 60 -16.71 34.62 -58.57
N ALA A 61 -16.31 35.89 -58.62
CA ALA A 61 -15.08 36.34 -59.26
C ALA A 61 -14.26 37.24 -58.32
N VAL A 62 -12.97 36.92 -58.13
CA VAL A 62 -12.03 37.77 -57.37
C VAL A 62 -11.13 38.49 -58.37
N PHE A 63 -11.42 39.76 -58.64
CA PHE A 63 -10.65 40.59 -59.56
C PHE A 63 -9.62 41.45 -58.82
N THR A 64 -8.54 41.85 -59.52
CA THR A 64 -7.81 43.07 -59.15
C THR A 64 -8.65 44.30 -59.47
N GLN A 65 -8.37 45.44 -58.85
CA GLN A 65 -9.06 46.70 -59.15
C GLN A 65 -9.05 47.06 -60.66
N GLN A 66 -8.03 46.65 -61.43
CA GLN A 66 -7.98 46.85 -62.88
C GLN A 66 -8.78 45.79 -63.65
N GLY A 67 -8.74 44.52 -63.24
CA GLY A 67 -9.59 43.47 -63.83
C GLY A 67 -11.07 43.81 -63.70
N TYR A 68 -11.49 44.29 -62.54
CA TYR A 68 -12.87 44.73 -62.28
C TYR A 68 -13.28 45.92 -63.15
N LYS A 69 -12.40 46.93 -63.33
CA LYS A 69 -12.66 48.07 -64.23
C LYS A 69 -12.87 47.63 -65.68
N THR A 70 -12.09 46.66 -66.16
CA THR A 70 -12.28 46.07 -67.49
C THR A 70 -13.61 45.30 -67.56
N TRP A 71 -13.89 44.44 -66.57
CA TRP A 71 -15.11 43.62 -66.53
C TRP A 71 -16.41 44.45 -66.47
N SER A 72 -16.48 45.39 -65.52
CA SER A 72 -17.62 46.31 -65.35
C SER A 72 -17.84 47.26 -66.52
N SER A 73 -16.85 47.43 -67.42
CA SER A 73 -17.01 48.15 -68.69
C SER A 73 -17.67 47.33 -69.82
N GLY A 74 -18.05 46.07 -69.55
CA GLY A 74 -18.68 45.18 -70.53
C GLY A 74 -17.70 44.37 -71.38
N GLN A 75 -16.46 44.18 -70.92
CA GLN A 75 -15.43 43.37 -71.58
C GLN A 75 -15.09 42.13 -70.74
N SER A 76 -14.56 41.08 -71.37
CA SER A 76 -14.03 39.94 -70.61
C SER A 76 -12.72 40.32 -69.91
N ALA A 77 -12.50 39.84 -68.69
CA ALA A 77 -11.32 40.20 -67.90
C ALA A 77 -10.76 39.04 -67.07
N SER A 78 -9.46 39.06 -66.79
CA SER A 78 -8.80 38.13 -65.87
C SER A 78 -9.25 38.35 -64.43
N ALA A 79 -9.79 37.31 -63.80
CA ALA A 79 -9.88 37.17 -62.35
C ALA A 79 -8.77 36.26 -61.81
N ILE A 80 -8.46 36.40 -60.52
CA ILE A 80 -7.54 35.53 -59.77
C ILE A 80 -8.23 34.21 -59.43
N TYR A 81 -9.51 34.29 -59.06
CA TYR A 81 -10.42 33.17 -58.89
C TYR A 81 -11.71 33.43 -59.67
N TYR A 82 -12.24 32.38 -60.29
CA TYR A 82 -13.59 32.34 -60.83
C TYR A 82 -14.20 30.96 -60.58
N GLY A 83 -15.43 30.92 -60.09
CA GLY A 83 -16.13 29.69 -59.76
C GLY A 83 -17.59 29.96 -59.41
N SER A 84 -18.22 29.00 -58.74
CA SER A 84 -19.58 29.15 -58.20
C SER A 84 -19.59 28.90 -56.71
N VAL A 85 -20.43 29.65 -56.00
CA VAL A 85 -20.74 29.51 -54.58
C VAL A 85 -22.23 29.25 -54.41
N SER A 86 -22.57 28.53 -53.34
CA SER A 86 -23.95 28.28 -52.87
C SER A 86 -23.94 28.11 -51.35
N TYR A 87 -25.10 28.12 -50.71
CA TYR A 87 -25.27 27.88 -49.27
C TYR A 87 -24.28 26.84 -48.70
N GLY A 88 -23.58 27.24 -47.65
CA GLY A 88 -22.52 26.47 -47.01
C GLY A 88 -21.11 26.72 -47.56
N THR A 89 -20.92 27.38 -48.71
CA THR A 89 -19.59 27.46 -49.34
C THR A 89 -18.63 28.29 -48.51
N VAL A 90 -17.56 27.66 -48.03
CA VAL A 90 -16.45 28.29 -47.29
C VAL A 90 -15.18 28.12 -48.12
N LEU A 91 -14.55 29.24 -48.48
CA LEU A 91 -13.44 29.31 -49.44
C LEU A 91 -12.43 30.37 -49.00
N ALA A 92 -11.13 30.06 -49.06
CA ALA A 92 -10.06 31.04 -48.89
C ALA A 92 -9.19 31.09 -50.17
N VAL A 93 -9.39 32.13 -50.99
CA VAL A 93 -8.63 32.35 -52.22
C VAL A 93 -7.28 32.98 -51.88
N PRO A 94 -6.13 32.33 -52.18
CA PRO A 94 -4.82 32.91 -51.93
C PRO A 94 -4.56 34.09 -52.87
N VAL A 95 -4.15 35.23 -52.30
CA VAL A 95 -3.88 36.49 -53.03
C VAL A 95 -2.55 37.10 -52.57
N SER A 96 -1.95 37.94 -53.42
CA SER A 96 -0.81 38.77 -53.04
C SER A 96 -1.26 39.97 -52.18
N ALA A 97 -0.33 40.87 -51.86
CA ALA A 97 -0.72 42.23 -51.46
C ALA A 97 -1.43 42.94 -52.63
N GLY A 98 -2.43 43.78 -52.33
CA GLY A 98 -3.15 44.59 -53.31
C GLY A 98 -4.62 44.87 -52.95
N ASP A 99 -5.28 45.61 -53.84
CA ASP A 99 -6.72 45.90 -53.79
C ASP A 99 -7.50 44.98 -54.74
N TYR A 100 -8.44 44.25 -54.16
CA TYR A 100 -9.30 43.28 -54.85
C TYR A 100 -10.75 43.70 -54.81
N VAL A 101 -11.49 43.34 -55.86
CA VAL A 101 -12.95 43.47 -55.93
C VAL A 101 -13.53 42.08 -56.11
N VAL A 102 -14.22 41.61 -55.09
CA VAL A 102 -14.93 40.34 -55.08
C VAL A 102 -16.33 40.60 -55.60
N VAL A 103 -16.74 39.92 -56.66
CA VAL A 103 -18.00 40.14 -57.38
C VAL A 103 -18.81 38.86 -57.41
N TYR A 104 -20.11 38.96 -57.16
CA TYR A 104 -21.03 37.82 -57.23
C TYR A 104 -22.32 38.14 -57.99
N TYR A 105 -22.74 37.20 -58.86
CA TYR A 105 -23.83 37.38 -59.82
C TYR A 105 -24.42 36.04 -60.34
N PRO A 106 -25.68 35.98 -60.78
CA PRO A 106 -26.66 37.07 -60.89
C PRO A 106 -27.33 37.39 -59.55
N VAL A 107 -27.58 38.68 -59.26
CA VAL A 107 -28.33 39.13 -58.08
C VAL A 107 -29.38 40.17 -58.45
N ASN A 108 -30.43 40.27 -57.64
CA ASN A 108 -31.50 41.27 -57.78
C ASN A 108 -31.08 42.59 -57.12
N SER A 109 -30.09 43.27 -57.71
CA SER A 109 -29.60 44.57 -57.23
C SER A 109 -30.76 45.55 -57.01
N PRO A 110 -30.83 46.26 -55.86
CA PRO A 110 -29.76 46.49 -54.89
C PRO A 110 -29.61 45.44 -53.78
N THR A 111 -30.48 44.41 -53.67
CA THR A 111 -30.34 43.42 -52.59
C THR A 111 -29.30 42.35 -52.93
N CYS A 112 -28.24 42.31 -52.13
CA CYS A 112 -27.19 41.29 -52.21
C CYS A 112 -27.58 40.04 -51.38
N PRO A 113 -27.24 38.82 -51.81
CA PRO A 113 -27.27 37.63 -50.96
C PRO A 113 -26.38 37.77 -49.72
N SER A 114 -26.69 36.99 -48.67
CA SER A 114 -25.91 36.89 -47.44
C SER A 114 -24.61 36.11 -47.69
N ILE A 115 -23.54 36.84 -48.04
CA ILE A 115 -22.21 36.28 -48.32
C ILE A 115 -21.18 37.15 -47.58
N ALA A 116 -20.53 36.59 -46.56
CA ALA A 116 -19.45 37.26 -45.84
C ALA A 116 -18.16 37.20 -46.66
N ILE A 117 -17.42 38.31 -46.72
CA ILE A 117 -16.20 38.45 -47.53
C ILE A 117 -15.15 39.21 -46.73
N PHE A 118 -14.00 38.58 -46.50
CA PHE A 118 -12.95 39.10 -45.62
C PHE A 118 -11.58 39.08 -46.32
N GLY A 119 -10.77 40.13 -46.10
CA GLY A 119 -9.35 40.13 -46.44
C GLY A 119 -8.50 39.85 -45.21
N ARG A 120 -7.91 38.65 -45.11
CA ARG A 120 -7.04 38.26 -43.98
C ARG A 120 -5.62 37.97 -44.48
N LYS A 121 -4.61 38.64 -43.89
CA LYS A 121 -3.18 38.39 -44.19
C LYS A 121 -2.74 37.01 -43.68
N HIS A 122 -3.21 36.67 -42.50
CA HIS A 122 -2.98 35.41 -41.80
C HIS A 122 -4.34 34.92 -41.28
N LEU A 123 -4.53 33.61 -41.19
CA LEU A 123 -5.77 33.01 -40.68
C LEU A 123 -5.48 32.33 -39.33
N PRO A 124 -6.45 32.24 -38.42
CA PRO A 124 -6.39 31.27 -37.33
C PRO A 124 -6.51 29.84 -37.91
N ILE A 125 -5.73 28.88 -37.41
CA ILE A 125 -5.60 27.53 -38.00
C ILE A 125 -5.84 26.46 -36.93
N GLY A 126 -6.76 25.52 -37.19
CA GLY A 126 -7.16 24.49 -36.23
C GLY A 126 -8.33 23.67 -36.76
N ALA A 127 -9.32 23.38 -35.91
CA ALA A 127 -10.60 22.81 -36.35
C ALA A 127 -11.67 23.91 -36.31
N VAL A 128 -12.53 24.01 -37.32
CA VAL A 128 -13.65 24.97 -37.36
C VAL A 128 -14.88 24.34 -37.99
N SER A 129 -16.03 24.40 -37.33
CA SER A 129 -17.26 23.75 -37.80
C SER A 129 -18.21 24.72 -38.48
N TYR A 130 -18.56 24.46 -39.74
CA TYR A 130 -19.62 25.17 -40.47
C TYR A 130 -20.78 24.20 -40.83
N PRO A 131 -21.69 23.84 -39.91
CA PRO A 131 -22.81 22.94 -40.20
C PRO A 131 -23.77 23.48 -41.26
N LEU A 132 -24.33 22.60 -42.10
CA LEU A 132 -25.35 23.00 -43.08
C LEU A 132 -26.75 23.11 -42.47
N ALA A 133 -27.01 22.39 -41.38
CA ALA A 133 -28.19 22.55 -40.54
C ALA A 133 -27.72 23.13 -39.20
N PRO A 134 -28.33 24.22 -38.69
CA PRO A 134 -27.96 24.79 -37.40
C PRO A 134 -28.01 23.77 -36.25
N ILE A 135 -26.96 23.76 -35.44
CA ILE A 135 -26.84 22.98 -34.22
C ILE A 135 -27.01 23.93 -33.04
N THR A 136 -28.12 23.83 -32.33
CA THR A 136 -28.38 24.61 -31.12
C THR A 136 -28.03 23.76 -29.88
N THR A 137 -27.28 24.33 -28.93
CA THR A 137 -26.80 23.61 -27.74
C THR A 137 -26.68 24.50 -26.51
N SER A 138 -26.88 23.92 -25.33
CA SER A 138 -26.62 24.58 -24.03
C SER A 138 -25.18 24.42 -23.55
N GLY A 139 -24.33 23.69 -24.28
CA GLY A 139 -22.96 23.41 -23.87
C GLY A 139 -22.04 22.95 -25.01
N LEU A 140 -20.78 23.38 -24.91
CA LEU A 140 -19.72 23.16 -25.89
C LEU A 140 -18.41 22.81 -25.19
N MET A 141 -17.61 21.98 -25.84
CA MET A 141 -16.36 21.46 -25.30
C MET A 141 -15.27 21.36 -26.38
N GLY A 142 -14.16 22.06 -26.17
CA GLY A 142 -12.97 22.03 -27.01
C GLY A 142 -11.87 21.20 -26.36
N PHE A 143 -11.73 19.94 -26.77
CA PHE A 143 -10.64 19.06 -26.32
C PHE A 143 -9.33 19.43 -27.01
N PHE A 144 -8.24 19.45 -26.24
CA PHE A 144 -6.88 19.61 -26.75
C PHE A 144 -5.90 18.61 -26.11
N ASN A 145 -4.92 18.18 -26.89
CA ASN A 145 -3.71 17.50 -26.41
C ASN A 145 -2.52 18.02 -27.20
N ILE A 146 -1.74 18.90 -26.58
CA ILE A 146 -0.57 19.59 -27.14
C ILE A 146 0.69 18.85 -26.69
N THR A 147 1.41 18.26 -27.65
CA THR A 147 2.66 17.52 -27.39
C THR A 147 3.91 18.33 -27.77
N ALA A 148 3.76 19.35 -28.61
CA ALA A 148 4.76 20.39 -28.84
C ALA A 148 4.09 21.74 -29.14
N ILE A 149 4.60 22.83 -28.55
CA ILE A 149 4.23 24.22 -28.89
C ILE A 149 5.44 25.13 -28.71
N GLY A 150 5.64 26.04 -29.65
CA GLY A 150 6.71 27.03 -29.65
C GLY A 150 6.42 28.07 -30.72
N ALA A 151 6.35 29.34 -30.32
CA ALA A 151 5.86 30.44 -31.14
C ALA A 151 6.86 31.61 -31.18
N TYR A 152 6.79 32.42 -32.24
CA TYR A 152 7.64 33.58 -32.41
C TYR A 152 7.04 34.66 -33.34
N ASN A 153 6.99 35.89 -32.85
CA ASN A 153 6.83 37.11 -33.63
C ASN A 153 7.93 38.11 -33.25
N PRO A 154 8.81 38.53 -34.18
CA PRO A 154 9.84 39.53 -33.87
C PRO A 154 9.27 40.92 -33.54
N ASN A 155 8.00 41.17 -33.86
CA ASN A 155 7.33 42.45 -33.66
C ASN A 155 6.30 42.44 -32.51
N GLY A 156 6.10 41.33 -31.78
CA GLY A 156 5.03 41.19 -30.78
C GLY A 156 5.01 42.36 -29.79
N GLY A 157 6.10 42.56 -29.06
CA GLY A 157 6.20 43.61 -28.04
C GLY A 157 6.46 45.02 -28.59
N SER A 158 6.82 45.16 -29.87
CA SER A 158 7.15 46.46 -30.48
C SER A 158 6.06 47.05 -31.36
N GLN A 159 5.08 46.23 -31.77
CA GLN A 159 3.96 46.61 -32.62
C GLN A 159 2.59 46.30 -31.99
N TYR A 160 2.49 45.27 -31.16
CA TYR A 160 1.22 44.74 -30.64
C TYR A 160 1.11 44.73 -29.10
N ASP A 161 2.19 45.08 -28.38
CA ASP A 161 2.29 45.06 -26.91
C ASP A 161 2.01 43.66 -26.28
N VAL A 162 2.51 42.61 -26.93
CA VAL A 162 2.39 41.20 -26.48
C VAL A 162 3.76 40.50 -26.45
N PRO A 163 3.93 39.36 -25.75
CA PRO A 163 5.20 38.63 -25.74
C PRO A 163 5.64 38.19 -27.15
N ASN A 164 6.91 38.40 -27.51
CA ASN A 164 7.49 37.96 -28.80
C ASN A 164 7.46 36.44 -29.02
N SER A 165 7.19 35.67 -27.97
CA SER A 165 7.04 34.20 -27.92
C SER A 165 5.58 33.76 -27.80
N GLY A 166 4.65 34.71 -27.98
CA GLY A 166 3.23 34.54 -27.73
C GLY A 166 2.51 33.72 -28.79
N SER A 167 1.48 33.01 -28.33
CA SER A 167 0.47 32.35 -29.14
C SER A 167 -0.78 32.10 -28.31
N SER A 168 -1.90 31.77 -28.95
CA SER A 168 -3.10 31.30 -28.26
C SER A 168 -3.68 30.02 -28.90
N LEU A 169 -4.46 29.29 -28.10
CA LEU A 169 -5.51 28.37 -28.58
C LEU A 169 -6.85 28.98 -28.17
N GLN A 170 -7.62 29.44 -29.14
CA GLN A 170 -8.90 30.13 -28.94
C GLN A 170 -10.05 29.17 -29.26
N PHE A 171 -11.09 29.15 -28.40
CA PHE A 171 -12.35 28.45 -28.62
C PHE A 171 -13.49 29.47 -28.74
N ASN A 172 -13.98 29.68 -29.95
CA ASN A 172 -14.90 30.77 -30.32
C ASN A 172 -16.27 30.19 -30.71
N VAL A 173 -17.38 30.87 -30.35
CA VAL A 173 -18.74 30.55 -30.80
C VAL A 173 -19.72 31.72 -30.63
N VAL A 174 -20.81 31.74 -31.40
CA VAL A 174 -21.93 32.68 -31.19
C VAL A 174 -22.98 32.14 -30.21
N LEU A 175 -23.23 32.89 -29.15
CA LEU A 175 -24.39 32.78 -28.26
C LEU A 175 -25.58 33.56 -28.85
N ILE A 176 -26.73 32.90 -28.92
CA ILE A 176 -28.02 33.48 -29.26
C ILE A 176 -28.89 33.59 -28.00
N VAL A 177 -29.50 34.75 -27.79
CA VAL A 177 -30.40 35.04 -26.66
C VAL A 177 -31.76 35.49 -27.19
N GLU A 178 -32.81 34.69 -26.94
CA GLU A 178 -34.19 35.02 -27.31
C GLU A 178 -34.86 35.82 -26.18
N LEU A 179 -35.57 36.89 -26.53
CA LEU A 179 -36.15 37.84 -25.57
C LEU A 179 -37.67 37.73 -25.48
N ALA A 180 -38.23 38.05 -24.31
CA ALA A 180 -39.66 38.02 -24.02
C ALA A 180 -40.54 38.93 -24.91
N ASN A 181 -39.93 39.85 -25.66
CA ASN A 181 -40.61 40.73 -26.63
C ASN A 181 -40.56 40.20 -28.08
N GLY A 182 -39.98 39.03 -28.32
CA GLY A 182 -39.84 38.43 -29.65
C GLY A 182 -38.64 38.94 -30.46
N GLN A 183 -37.71 39.68 -29.85
CA GLN A 183 -36.41 40.00 -30.44
C GLN A 183 -35.37 38.94 -30.07
N VAL A 184 -34.25 38.95 -30.80
CA VAL A 184 -33.08 38.10 -30.59
C VAL A 184 -31.86 39.00 -30.46
N GLN A 185 -30.92 38.63 -29.59
CA GLN A 185 -29.60 39.24 -29.46
C GLN A 185 -28.50 38.20 -29.66
N TYR A 186 -27.36 38.65 -30.17
CA TYR A 186 -26.23 37.82 -30.55
C TYR A 186 -25.00 38.30 -29.77
N TYR A 187 -24.22 37.37 -29.24
CA TYR A 187 -22.99 37.64 -28.52
C TYR A 187 -21.91 36.65 -28.93
N TRP A 188 -20.75 37.14 -29.35
CA TRP A 188 -19.61 36.28 -29.67
C TRP A 188 -18.85 35.97 -28.38
N ALA A 189 -18.78 34.70 -28.02
CA ALA A 189 -18.16 34.18 -26.81
C ALA A 189 -16.88 33.42 -27.16
N GLN A 190 -15.81 33.70 -26.41
CA GLN A 190 -14.48 33.17 -26.67
C GLN A 190 -13.81 32.75 -25.36
N ASP A 191 -13.30 31.52 -25.31
CA ASP A 191 -12.51 30.93 -24.22
C ASP A 191 -11.09 30.65 -24.74
N VAL A 192 -10.03 31.14 -24.07
CA VAL A 192 -8.67 31.19 -24.66
C VAL A 192 -7.60 30.72 -23.68
N LEU A 193 -6.77 29.76 -24.12
CA LEU A 193 -5.45 29.55 -23.53
C LEU A 193 -4.44 30.48 -24.20
N GLN A 194 -3.91 31.46 -23.45
CA GLN A 194 -2.82 32.33 -23.92
C GLN A 194 -1.48 31.78 -23.40
N PHE A 195 -0.49 31.64 -24.27
CA PHE A 195 0.79 30.96 -23.99
C PHE A 195 1.99 31.88 -24.19
N VAL A 196 2.94 31.86 -23.23
CA VAL A 196 4.28 32.45 -23.33
C VAL A 196 5.29 31.32 -23.55
N THR A 197 5.44 30.91 -24.81
CA THR A 197 5.96 29.56 -25.15
C THR A 197 7.44 29.31 -24.84
N ASN A 198 8.24 30.35 -24.64
CA ASN A 198 9.65 30.24 -24.23
C ASN A 198 9.83 30.14 -22.71
N GLU A 199 8.87 30.65 -21.93
CA GLU A 199 8.86 30.62 -20.47
C GLU A 199 8.07 29.41 -19.93
N SER A 200 7.31 28.73 -20.80
CA SER A 200 6.43 27.60 -20.47
C SER A 200 5.33 28.00 -19.49
N GLU A 201 4.75 29.18 -19.71
CA GLU A 201 3.67 29.73 -18.89
C GLU A 201 2.41 29.97 -19.73
N LEU A 202 1.25 29.80 -19.11
CA LEU A 202 -0.07 30.06 -19.68
C LEU A 202 -1.03 30.65 -18.65
N TYR A 203 -2.10 31.25 -19.15
CA TYR A 203 -3.30 31.59 -18.40
C TYR A 203 -4.53 31.46 -19.29
N VAL A 204 -5.71 31.55 -18.69
CA VAL A 204 -6.99 31.48 -19.39
C VAL A 204 -7.63 32.87 -19.43
N THR A 205 -8.27 33.18 -20.55
CA THR A 205 -8.96 34.45 -20.80
C THR A 205 -10.31 34.15 -21.41
N ASP A 206 -11.39 34.71 -20.87
CA ASP A 206 -12.67 34.76 -21.56
C ASP A 206 -12.94 36.16 -22.11
N ASN A 207 -13.60 36.19 -23.27
CA ASN A 207 -14.04 37.39 -23.95
C ASN A 207 -15.50 37.24 -24.37
N VAL A 208 -16.34 38.26 -24.14
CA VAL A 208 -17.72 38.32 -24.67
C VAL A 208 -17.97 39.66 -25.36
N TRP A 209 -18.35 39.59 -26.63
CA TRP A 209 -18.61 40.74 -27.50
C TRP A 209 -20.09 40.81 -27.86
N ASN A 210 -20.64 42.02 -28.11
CA ASN A 210 -22.05 42.19 -28.47
C ASN A 210 -22.19 42.24 -30.00
N ASP A 211 -22.59 41.12 -30.60
CA ASP A 211 -22.62 40.92 -32.05
C ASP A 211 -24.00 41.20 -32.68
N THR A 212 -24.94 41.70 -31.88
CA THR A 212 -26.35 41.99 -32.25
C THR A 212 -26.48 42.94 -33.46
N ALA A 213 -25.47 43.79 -33.70
CA ALA A 213 -25.34 44.72 -34.83
C ALA A 213 -23.95 45.37 -34.83
N SER A 214 -23.48 45.86 -35.99
CA SER A 214 -22.15 46.44 -36.25
C SER A 214 -21.79 47.76 -35.54
N SER A 215 -22.46 48.09 -34.43
CA SER A 215 -22.12 49.20 -33.53
C SER A 215 -22.77 49.00 -32.15
N SER A 216 -22.92 47.74 -31.71
CA SER A 216 -23.65 47.41 -30.49
C SER A 216 -22.84 47.79 -29.26
N ILE A 217 -23.49 48.47 -28.31
CA ILE A 217 -22.84 48.92 -27.09
C ILE A 217 -22.84 47.78 -26.07
N LEU A 218 -21.69 47.57 -25.45
CA LEU A 218 -21.52 46.73 -24.27
C LEU A 218 -20.95 47.58 -23.13
N SER A 219 -21.31 47.29 -21.89
CA SER A 219 -20.93 48.08 -20.72
C SER A 219 -21.00 47.27 -19.42
N ASN A 220 -20.32 47.72 -18.36
CA ASN A 220 -20.40 47.18 -16.99
C ASN A 220 -21.79 47.31 -16.32
N GLN A 221 -22.84 47.65 -17.08
CA GLN A 221 -24.25 47.70 -16.68
C GLN A 221 -25.12 46.72 -17.47
N THR A 222 -24.58 46.11 -18.53
CA THR A 222 -25.25 45.17 -19.44
C THR A 222 -24.59 43.79 -19.46
N ILE A 223 -23.41 43.65 -18.86
CA ILE A 223 -22.68 42.40 -18.68
C ILE A 223 -21.82 42.47 -17.41
N MET A 224 -21.73 41.38 -16.65
CA MET A 224 -21.04 41.31 -15.35
C MET A 224 -20.46 39.90 -15.11
N GLY A 225 -19.39 39.81 -14.33
CA GLY A 225 -18.72 38.57 -13.89
C GLY A 225 -17.48 38.94 -13.06
N ASN A 226 -16.38 38.19 -13.16
CA ASN A 226 -15.11 38.49 -12.50
C ASN A 226 -14.27 39.58 -13.21
N GLY A 227 -14.45 39.75 -14.52
CA GLY A 227 -13.82 40.77 -15.36
C GLY A 227 -14.58 42.09 -15.53
N ALA A 228 -14.28 42.79 -16.62
CA ALA A 228 -14.85 44.10 -16.94
C ALA A 228 -14.96 44.34 -18.45
N VAL A 229 -15.72 45.37 -18.85
CA VAL A 229 -15.82 45.81 -20.24
C VAL A 229 -14.69 46.79 -20.59
N HIS A 230 -13.92 46.43 -21.62
CA HIS A 230 -12.83 47.18 -22.20
C HIS A 230 -13.16 47.60 -23.64
N SER A 231 -12.69 48.78 -24.07
CA SER A 231 -12.82 49.23 -25.46
C SER A 231 -11.64 48.75 -26.29
N SER A 232 -11.90 48.03 -27.39
CA SER A 232 -10.89 47.49 -28.31
C SER A 232 -11.25 47.86 -29.74
N SER A 233 -10.30 48.41 -30.50
CA SER A 233 -10.43 48.81 -31.92
C SER A 233 -11.60 49.71 -32.35
N GLY A 234 -12.43 50.18 -31.41
CA GLY A 234 -13.64 50.98 -31.66
C GLY A 234 -14.93 50.35 -31.11
N GLU A 235 -14.86 49.09 -30.71
CA GLU A 235 -15.94 48.30 -30.11
C GLU A 235 -15.67 48.05 -28.61
N CYS A 236 -16.58 47.35 -27.93
CA CYS A 236 -16.47 47.03 -26.50
C CYS A 236 -16.67 45.54 -26.26
N ALA A 237 -15.70 44.94 -25.59
CA ALA A 237 -15.68 43.53 -25.18
C ALA A 237 -15.68 43.45 -23.66
N TYR A 238 -16.42 42.51 -23.10
CA TYR A 238 -16.15 42.01 -21.75
C TYR A 238 -14.91 41.12 -21.81
N VAL A 239 -14.03 41.25 -20.82
CA VAL A 239 -12.77 40.52 -20.71
C VAL A 239 -12.52 40.14 -19.26
N TYR A 240 -12.22 38.87 -19.00
CA TYR A 240 -11.62 38.40 -17.75
C TYR A 240 -10.38 37.54 -18.02
N VAL A 241 -9.42 37.56 -17.08
CA VAL A 241 -8.08 36.98 -17.24
C VAL A 241 -7.65 36.31 -15.93
N THR A 242 -7.28 35.04 -15.97
CA THR A 242 -6.77 34.31 -14.81
C THR A 242 -5.32 34.67 -14.47
N SER A 243 -4.85 34.27 -13.29
CA SER A 243 -3.41 34.33 -12.96
C SER A 243 -2.57 33.45 -13.88
N LEU A 244 -1.36 33.92 -14.18
CA LEU A 244 -0.30 33.17 -14.87
C LEU A 244 0.07 31.88 -14.12
N SER A 245 0.32 30.81 -14.87
CA SER A 245 0.63 29.47 -14.36
C SER A 245 1.64 28.76 -15.25
N SER A 246 2.51 27.92 -14.69
CA SER A 246 3.49 27.14 -15.48
C SER A 246 2.86 25.85 -16.02
N TYR A 247 3.17 25.51 -17.28
CA TYR A 247 2.77 24.26 -17.91
C TYR A 247 3.96 23.36 -18.25
N SER A 248 3.68 22.10 -18.57
CA SER A 248 4.64 21.10 -19.02
C SER A 248 4.02 20.24 -20.11
N LEU A 249 4.82 19.90 -21.13
CA LEU A 249 4.37 19.08 -22.25
C LEU A 249 4.55 17.58 -21.93
N SER A 250 3.62 16.70 -22.28
CA SER A 250 2.37 16.97 -23.01
C SER A 250 1.31 17.62 -22.12
N LEU A 251 0.64 18.65 -22.66
CA LEU A 251 -0.40 19.42 -22.00
C LEU A 251 -1.74 19.06 -22.65
N ALA A 252 -2.65 18.45 -21.91
CA ALA A 252 -3.94 18.02 -22.42
C ALA A 252 -5.08 18.40 -21.49
N GLY A 253 -6.24 18.68 -22.07
CA GLY A 253 -7.36 19.25 -21.34
C GLY A 253 -8.55 19.60 -22.24
N TYR A 254 -9.45 20.40 -21.67
CA TYR A 254 -10.70 20.83 -22.28
C TYR A 254 -10.96 22.29 -21.94
N LEU A 255 -11.38 23.07 -22.93
CA LEU A 255 -12.11 24.33 -22.75
C LEU A 255 -13.61 24.02 -22.79
N ILE A 256 -14.42 24.66 -21.95
CA ILE A 256 -15.81 24.29 -21.68
C ILE A 256 -16.65 25.54 -21.51
N MET A 257 -17.61 25.72 -22.42
CA MET A 257 -18.63 26.77 -22.34
C MET A 257 -20.00 26.15 -22.07
N LYS A 258 -20.79 26.76 -21.17
CA LYS A 258 -22.21 26.42 -20.96
C LYS A 258 -23.07 27.68 -20.94
N THR A 259 -24.33 27.55 -21.31
CA THR A 259 -25.28 28.68 -21.27
C THR A 259 -26.66 28.27 -20.77
N TYR A 260 -27.33 29.22 -20.11
CA TYR A 260 -28.68 29.10 -19.57
C TYR A 260 -29.30 30.50 -19.38
N VAL A 261 -30.60 30.54 -19.09
CA VAL A 261 -31.32 31.76 -18.67
C VAL A 261 -31.73 31.65 -17.21
N SER A 262 -31.56 32.74 -16.46
CA SER A 262 -32.03 32.87 -15.08
C SER A 262 -32.50 34.30 -14.82
N ASN A 263 -33.63 34.47 -14.12
CA ASN A 263 -34.20 35.77 -13.74
C ASN A 263 -34.47 36.80 -14.87
N GLY A 264 -34.38 36.41 -16.15
CA GLY A 264 -34.48 37.31 -17.30
C GLY A 264 -33.13 37.78 -17.87
N GLU A 265 -32.03 37.21 -17.39
CA GLU A 265 -30.66 37.39 -17.87
C GLU A 265 -30.17 36.10 -18.54
N ALA A 266 -29.28 36.22 -19.52
CA ALA A 266 -28.57 35.08 -20.11
C ALA A 266 -27.20 34.92 -19.44
N TYR A 267 -26.73 33.69 -19.28
CA TYR A 267 -25.48 33.37 -18.60
C TYR A 267 -24.55 32.58 -19.51
N VAL A 268 -23.24 32.80 -19.37
CA VAL A 268 -22.19 31.94 -19.92
C VAL A 268 -21.25 31.51 -18.80
N ASP A 269 -21.17 30.21 -18.54
CA ASP A 269 -20.13 29.65 -17.68
C ASP A 269 -18.89 29.38 -18.53
N PHE A 270 -17.75 29.95 -18.14
CA PHE A 270 -16.44 29.67 -18.73
C PHE A 270 -15.61 28.82 -17.78
N GLY A 271 -15.10 27.68 -18.28
CA GLY A 271 -14.36 26.75 -17.44
C GLY A 271 -13.46 25.80 -18.22
N TYR A 272 -12.43 25.31 -17.55
CA TYR A 272 -11.48 24.38 -18.15
C TYR A 272 -11.20 23.17 -17.26
N VAL A 273 -10.64 22.11 -17.87
CA VAL A 273 -10.07 20.95 -17.17
C VAL A 273 -8.69 20.68 -17.75
N ILE A 274 -7.67 20.55 -16.90
CA ILE A 274 -6.37 20.00 -17.31
C ILE A 274 -6.33 18.53 -16.88
N VAL A 275 -6.20 17.63 -17.86
CA VAL A 275 -6.08 16.17 -17.62
C VAL A 275 -4.63 15.69 -17.70
N GLN A 276 -3.75 16.46 -18.34
CA GLN A 276 -2.31 16.20 -18.36
C GLN A 276 -1.53 17.51 -18.33
N ASN A 277 -0.54 17.62 -17.45
CA ASN A 277 0.44 18.71 -17.38
C ASN A 277 1.85 18.11 -17.26
N GLY A 278 2.31 17.46 -18.33
CA GLY A 278 3.42 16.49 -18.29
C GLY A 278 2.97 15.14 -17.74
N ASN A 279 2.62 15.08 -16.45
CA ASN A 279 1.96 13.94 -15.81
C ASN A 279 0.44 14.01 -15.99
N TYR A 280 -0.28 12.89 -15.78
CA TYR A 280 -1.74 12.91 -15.69
C TYR A 280 -2.19 13.43 -14.32
N GLU A 281 -3.19 14.30 -14.31
CA GLU A 281 -3.77 14.90 -13.11
C GLU A 281 -5.24 14.47 -12.94
N PRO A 282 -5.76 14.26 -11.72
CA PRO A 282 -7.19 14.01 -11.48
C PRO A 282 -8.09 15.11 -12.07
N PRO A 283 -9.29 14.78 -12.57
CA PRO A 283 -10.10 15.72 -13.35
C PRO A 283 -10.78 16.76 -12.47
N SER A 284 -10.20 17.96 -12.42
CA SER A 284 -10.78 19.13 -11.74
C SER A 284 -11.35 20.12 -12.76
N VAL A 285 -12.63 20.47 -12.62
CA VAL A 285 -13.30 21.48 -13.45
C VAL A 285 -13.16 22.84 -12.79
N VAL A 286 -12.36 23.72 -13.39
CA VAL A 286 -12.14 25.09 -12.94
C VAL A 286 -13.08 26.00 -13.72
N TRP A 287 -14.23 26.33 -13.13
CA TRP A 287 -15.07 27.44 -13.58
C TRP A 287 -14.40 28.74 -13.14
N PHE A 288 -13.93 29.55 -14.10
CA PHE A 288 -13.15 30.75 -13.82
C PHE A 288 -13.94 32.05 -14.02
N ASP A 289 -15.02 32.05 -14.82
CA ASP A 289 -16.04 33.09 -14.78
C ASP A 289 -17.46 32.53 -15.02
N ASN A 290 -18.46 33.27 -14.54
CA ASN A 290 -19.89 33.06 -14.72
C ASN A 290 -20.50 34.40 -15.18
N VAL A 291 -20.44 34.62 -16.49
CA VAL A 291 -20.73 35.92 -17.11
C VAL A 291 -22.23 36.06 -17.28
N SER A 292 -22.84 36.99 -16.54
CA SER A 292 -24.24 37.35 -16.67
C SER A 292 -24.42 38.50 -17.67
N ILE A 293 -25.38 38.34 -18.58
CA ILE A 293 -25.72 39.29 -19.64
C ILE A 293 -27.13 39.80 -19.37
N ILE A 294 -27.28 41.12 -19.32
CA ILE A 294 -28.57 41.82 -19.15
C ILE A 294 -29.01 42.36 -20.52
N PRO A 295 -29.82 41.60 -21.29
CA PRO A 295 -30.32 42.05 -22.59
C PRO A 295 -31.36 43.18 -22.51
N SER A 296 -31.69 43.74 -23.67
CA SER A 296 -32.59 44.90 -23.84
C SER A 296 -34.05 44.68 -23.40
N ALA A 297 -34.46 43.42 -23.27
CA ALA A 297 -35.69 42.95 -22.64
C ALA A 297 -35.41 41.56 -22.02
N PRO A 298 -36.20 41.07 -21.04
CA PRO A 298 -35.86 39.83 -20.33
C PRO A 298 -35.64 38.63 -21.27
N ALA A 299 -34.52 37.93 -21.10
CA ALA A 299 -34.25 36.67 -21.78
C ALA A 299 -35.30 35.62 -21.41
N VAL A 300 -35.68 34.79 -22.39
CA VAL A 300 -36.54 33.61 -22.22
C VAL A 300 -35.83 32.31 -22.61
N ASN A 301 -34.80 32.39 -23.45
CA ASN A 301 -33.96 31.28 -23.85
C ASN A 301 -32.54 31.78 -24.20
N ALA A 302 -31.53 30.93 -24.05
CA ALA A 302 -30.16 31.19 -24.45
C ALA A 302 -29.50 29.87 -24.87
N TYR A 303 -28.83 29.88 -26.03
CA TYR A 303 -28.16 28.71 -26.60
C TYR A 303 -26.99 29.16 -27.47
N PHE A 304 -25.95 28.35 -27.56
CA PHE A 304 -24.95 28.50 -28.61
C PHE A 304 -25.53 27.93 -29.92
N GLU A 305 -25.31 28.62 -31.03
CA GLU A 305 -25.59 28.09 -32.36
C GLU A 305 -24.28 27.81 -33.09
N VAL A 306 -24.23 26.68 -33.81
CA VAL A 306 -23.20 26.38 -34.79
C VAL A 306 -23.86 26.08 -36.14
N SER A 307 -23.65 26.94 -37.13
CA SER A 307 -24.27 26.86 -38.47
C SER A 307 -23.33 27.44 -39.56
N THR A 308 -23.82 27.54 -40.79
CA THR A 308 -23.19 28.37 -41.85
C THR A 308 -24.02 29.62 -42.13
N GLU A 309 -24.87 30.02 -41.18
CA GLU A 309 -25.58 31.30 -41.23
C GLU A 309 -24.68 32.43 -40.67
N LEU A 310 -25.06 33.68 -40.89
CA LEU A 310 -24.33 34.85 -40.39
C LEU A 310 -25.14 35.57 -39.30
N ALA A 311 -24.44 36.05 -38.28
CA ALA A 311 -24.97 37.03 -37.34
C ALA A 311 -25.19 38.40 -38.02
N PRO A 312 -25.94 39.34 -37.41
CA PRO A 312 -26.20 40.66 -38.01
C PRO A 312 -24.95 41.54 -38.25
N SER A 313 -23.82 41.16 -37.67
CA SER A 313 -22.47 41.69 -37.90
C SER A 313 -21.84 41.30 -39.24
N TYR A 314 -22.38 40.27 -39.91
CA TYR A 314 -21.76 39.49 -41.00
C TYR A 314 -20.59 38.57 -40.58
N LEU A 315 -20.35 38.37 -39.28
CA LEU A 315 -19.59 37.20 -38.81
C LEU A 315 -20.42 35.92 -39.02
N PRO A 316 -19.79 34.78 -39.33
CA PRO A 316 -20.45 33.48 -39.23
C PRO A 316 -20.93 33.18 -37.80
N MET A 317 -21.85 32.21 -37.69
CA MET A 317 -22.22 31.59 -36.41
C MET A 317 -21.62 30.18 -36.34
N ASP A 318 -20.31 30.07 -36.52
CA ASP A 318 -19.55 28.83 -36.48
C ASP A 318 -18.98 28.55 -35.07
N ALA A 319 -18.17 27.50 -34.96
CA ALA A 319 -17.40 27.21 -33.76
C ALA A 319 -15.95 26.90 -34.14
N GLU A 320 -15.02 27.72 -33.65
CA GLU A 320 -13.59 27.65 -33.98
C GLU A 320 -12.80 27.13 -32.77
N LEU A 321 -11.96 26.10 -32.94
CA LEU A 321 -10.92 25.73 -31.97
C LEU A 321 -9.56 25.80 -32.67
N VAL A 322 -8.90 26.95 -32.51
CA VAL A 322 -7.87 27.44 -33.45
C VAL A 322 -6.63 28.01 -32.77
N PHE A 323 -5.48 27.72 -33.37
CA PHE A 323 -4.20 28.33 -32.99
C PHE A 323 -4.02 29.67 -33.72
N ALA A 324 -3.66 30.70 -32.96
CA ALA A 324 -3.50 32.07 -33.45
C ALA A 324 -2.34 32.82 -32.74
N GLY A 325 -2.20 34.11 -33.04
CA GLY A 325 -1.34 35.03 -32.29
C GLY A 325 -1.75 35.17 -30.82
N TYR A 326 -1.00 35.93 -30.04
CA TYR A 326 -1.25 36.05 -28.60
C TYR A 326 -2.55 36.81 -28.29
N GLY A 327 -2.75 37.97 -28.92
CA GLY A 327 -3.87 38.89 -28.73
C GLY A 327 -3.66 40.18 -29.54
N ASN A 328 -4.45 41.23 -29.33
CA ASN A 328 -4.26 42.55 -29.95
C ASN A 328 -4.15 42.55 -31.49
N SER A 329 -4.84 41.62 -32.18
CA SER A 329 -4.75 41.40 -33.63
C SER A 329 -3.35 41.03 -34.13
N GLU A 330 -2.55 40.41 -33.26
CA GLU A 330 -1.22 39.91 -33.56
C GLU A 330 -1.25 38.65 -34.44
N TRP A 331 -0.16 38.41 -35.16
CA TRP A 331 0.10 37.14 -35.82
C TRP A 331 1.38 36.52 -35.29
N THR A 332 1.41 35.20 -35.18
CA THR A 332 2.59 34.47 -34.69
C THR A 332 3.05 33.36 -35.64
N MET A 333 4.36 33.07 -35.65
CA MET A 333 4.94 31.95 -36.37
C MET A 333 5.22 30.80 -35.40
N PHE A 334 4.53 29.69 -35.56
CA PHE A 334 4.86 28.47 -34.81
C PHE A 334 6.15 27.85 -35.35
N ASN A 335 7.17 27.76 -34.49
CA ASN A 335 8.43 27.06 -34.75
C ASN A 335 8.42 25.62 -34.20
N GLN A 336 7.48 25.31 -33.32
CA GLN A 336 7.07 23.97 -32.93
C GLN A 336 5.54 23.95 -32.79
N LEU A 337 4.88 22.97 -33.41
CA LEU A 337 3.46 22.68 -33.16
C LEU A 337 3.18 21.21 -33.45
N SER A 338 2.57 20.54 -32.47
CA SER A 338 2.03 19.18 -32.57
C SER A 338 0.92 19.06 -31.54
N ALA A 339 -0.33 18.99 -32.00
CA ALA A 339 -1.50 18.88 -31.16
C ALA A 339 -2.58 17.98 -31.79
N ASN A 340 -3.49 17.48 -30.97
CA ASN A 340 -4.75 16.88 -31.41
C ASN A 340 -5.90 17.64 -30.78
N LEU A 341 -6.90 18.00 -31.59
CA LEU A 341 -8.07 18.79 -31.19
C LEU A 341 -9.36 18.01 -31.46
N ALA A 342 -10.43 18.33 -30.73
CA ALA A 342 -11.81 18.01 -31.12
C ALA A 342 -12.78 19.06 -30.56
N ILE A 343 -13.85 19.37 -31.30
CA ILE A 343 -14.93 20.24 -30.83
C ILE A 343 -16.20 19.41 -30.73
N LEU A 344 -16.85 19.46 -29.56
CA LEU A 344 -18.05 18.68 -29.27
C LEU A 344 -19.14 19.59 -28.70
N TYR A 345 -20.38 19.28 -29.05
CA TYR A 345 -21.57 19.91 -28.48
C TYR A 345 -22.32 18.92 -27.59
N TRP A 346 -23.08 19.45 -26.63
CA TRP A 346 -23.94 18.67 -25.76
C TRP A 346 -25.20 18.23 -26.51
N GLY A 347 -25.32 16.94 -26.83
CA GLY A 347 -26.47 16.35 -27.54
C GLY A 347 -27.71 16.11 -26.65
N GLY A 348 -27.70 16.56 -25.39
CA GLY A 348 -28.76 16.34 -24.41
C GLY A 348 -28.52 15.15 -23.47
N SER A 349 -27.81 14.12 -23.94
CA SER A 349 -27.36 12.96 -23.14
C SER A 349 -25.85 12.73 -23.17
N ASP A 350 -25.19 13.06 -24.28
CA ASP A 350 -23.81 12.69 -24.60
C ASP A 350 -23.09 13.83 -25.35
N TRP A 351 -21.75 13.80 -25.40
CA TRP A 351 -20.96 14.74 -26.20
C TRP A 351 -20.81 14.24 -27.65
N VAL A 352 -21.26 15.04 -28.60
CA VAL A 352 -21.27 14.70 -30.04
C VAL A 352 -20.27 15.61 -30.76
N PRO A 353 -19.37 15.09 -31.63
CA PRO A 353 -18.47 15.94 -32.40
C PRO A 353 -19.24 16.85 -33.35
N LEU A 354 -18.81 18.10 -33.48
CA LEU A 354 -19.37 19.01 -34.47
C LEU A 354 -18.99 18.57 -35.90
N PRO A 355 -19.94 18.57 -36.86
CA PRO A 355 -19.70 18.11 -38.22
C PRO A 355 -18.92 19.15 -39.04
N ARG A 356 -18.63 18.79 -40.30
CA ARG A 356 -18.20 19.71 -41.37
C ARG A 356 -17.03 20.62 -40.97
N LEU A 357 -15.93 20.00 -40.56
CA LEU A 357 -14.74 20.67 -40.07
C LEU A 357 -13.84 21.17 -41.21
N PHE A 358 -13.55 22.47 -41.18
CA PHE A 358 -12.53 23.16 -41.96
C PHE A 358 -11.25 23.35 -41.12
N ASN A 359 -10.13 23.65 -41.80
CA ASN A 359 -8.83 23.84 -41.14
C ASN A 359 -8.45 25.29 -40.83
N PHE A 360 -9.36 26.24 -41.04
CA PHE A 360 -9.15 27.66 -40.76
C PHE A 360 -10.43 28.31 -40.27
N GLY A 361 -10.29 29.34 -39.46
CA GLY A 361 -11.37 30.21 -39.00
C GLY A 361 -11.30 31.59 -39.64
N ILE A 362 -12.21 32.46 -39.22
CA ILE A 362 -12.31 33.83 -39.70
C ILE A 362 -12.60 34.87 -38.62
N ASP A 363 -13.21 34.52 -37.48
CA ASP A 363 -13.75 35.50 -36.53
C ASP A 363 -12.65 36.30 -35.85
N THR A 364 -11.72 35.59 -35.21
CA THR A 364 -10.65 36.23 -34.46
C THR A 364 -9.78 37.15 -35.34
N ALA A 365 -9.34 38.25 -34.73
CA ALA A 365 -8.46 39.21 -35.37
C ALA A 365 -6.99 38.76 -35.37
N GLU A 366 -6.62 37.79 -34.53
CA GLU A 366 -5.30 37.18 -34.53
C GLU A 366 -5.15 36.12 -35.64
N GLY A 367 -3.91 35.71 -35.94
CA GLY A 367 -3.69 34.63 -36.91
C GLY A 367 -2.34 33.92 -36.80
N ALA A 368 -2.25 32.77 -37.46
CA ALA A 368 -1.02 32.00 -37.59
C ALA A 368 -0.36 32.24 -38.96
N VAL A 369 0.98 32.26 -39.00
CA VAL A 369 1.70 32.13 -40.28
C VAL A 369 1.32 30.79 -40.93
N PRO A 370 0.98 30.75 -42.23
CA PRO A 370 0.50 29.53 -42.92
C PRO A 370 1.62 28.51 -43.17
N SER A 371 2.11 27.89 -42.10
CA SER A 371 3.03 26.75 -42.05
C SER A 371 2.53 25.67 -41.10
N ILE A 372 1.21 25.54 -40.99
CA ILE A 372 0.50 24.55 -40.18
C ILE A 372 -0.40 23.73 -41.13
N SER A 373 -0.37 22.41 -40.98
CA SER A 373 -1.30 21.49 -41.63
C SER A 373 -2.25 20.89 -40.59
N VAL A 374 -3.53 20.74 -40.97
CA VAL A 374 -4.54 20.06 -40.17
C VAL A 374 -5.07 18.87 -40.96
N SER A 375 -5.26 17.73 -40.31
CA SER A 375 -5.79 16.50 -40.90
C SER A 375 -6.58 15.69 -39.88
N MET A 376 -7.61 14.94 -40.32
CA MET A 376 -8.32 14.04 -39.42
C MET A 376 -7.60 12.70 -39.25
N SER A 377 -7.47 12.28 -38.00
CA SER A 377 -7.04 10.94 -37.62
C SER A 377 -8.22 9.96 -37.62
N SER A 378 -7.93 8.66 -37.74
CA SER A 378 -8.95 7.60 -37.79
C SER A 378 -9.74 7.41 -36.48
N ASN A 379 -9.28 8.00 -35.36
CA ASN A 379 -9.97 8.04 -34.07
C ASN A 379 -10.73 9.36 -33.82
N GLY A 380 -11.02 10.15 -34.87
CA GLY A 380 -11.94 11.29 -34.77
C GLY A 380 -11.32 12.61 -34.32
N LEU A 381 -10.01 12.68 -34.08
CA LEU A 381 -9.32 13.91 -33.69
C LEU A 381 -8.75 14.66 -34.90
N ALA A 382 -8.79 15.99 -34.86
CA ALA A 382 -8.07 16.86 -35.78
C ALA A 382 -6.61 16.98 -35.33
N ASN A 383 -5.70 16.33 -36.04
CA ASN A 383 -4.26 16.47 -35.83
C ASN A 383 -3.76 17.77 -36.47
N VAL A 384 -3.13 18.62 -35.66
CA VAL A 384 -2.57 19.93 -36.04
C VAL A 384 -1.06 19.86 -35.86
N ALA A 385 -0.29 20.09 -36.92
CA ALA A 385 1.17 20.05 -36.88
C ALA A 385 1.79 21.03 -37.89
N LEU A 386 3.08 21.31 -37.76
CA LEU A 386 3.81 22.10 -38.77
C LEU A 386 3.82 21.39 -40.13
N GLY A 387 3.43 22.09 -41.18
CA GLY A 387 3.27 21.51 -42.52
C GLY A 387 2.76 22.49 -43.56
N SER A 388 2.44 22.00 -44.76
CA SER A 388 1.88 22.82 -45.83
C SER A 388 0.41 23.16 -45.55
N PHE A 389 0.12 24.44 -45.31
CA PHE A 389 -1.25 24.91 -45.17
C PHE A 389 -1.95 24.92 -46.54
N THR A 390 -3.12 24.31 -46.62
CA THR A 390 -4.02 24.37 -47.78
C THR A 390 -5.44 24.55 -47.23
N PRO A 391 -6.04 25.75 -47.30
CA PRO A 391 -7.32 26.01 -46.65
C PRO A 391 -8.46 25.24 -47.31
N GLY A 392 -9.31 24.61 -46.52
CA GLY A 392 -10.49 23.89 -47.00
C GLY A 392 -11.13 22.94 -45.98
N LEU A 393 -12.13 22.18 -46.45
CA LEU A 393 -12.80 21.14 -45.69
C LEU A 393 -11.85 19.97 -45.40
N VAL A 394 -11.75 19.57 -44.14
CA VAL A 394 -10.96 18.42 -43.68
C VAL A 394 -11.83 17.16 -43.61
N ILE A 395 -13.08 17.28 -43.11
CA ILE A 395 -14.02 16.17 -43.00
C ILE A 395 -15.47 16.66 -42.94
N SER A 396 -16.41 15.90 -43.54
CA SER A 396 -17.85 16.19 -43.43
C SER A 396 -18.48 15.69 -42.14
N GLU A 397 -18.11 14.48 -41.70
CA GLU A 397 -18.68 13.82 -40.52
C GLU A 397 -17.54 13.16 -39.72
N PRO A 398 -17.11 13.74 -38.58
CA PRO A 398 -16.11 13.13 -37.72
C PRO A 398 -16.66 11.88 -37.00
N THR A 399 -15.82 10.85 -36.85
CA THR A 399 -16.08 9.78 -35.88
C THR A 399 -16.04 10.37 -34.47
N THR A 400 -16.95 9.97 -33.56
CA THR A 400 -16.87 10.35 -32.15
C THR A 400 -15.53 9.89 -31.55
N PRO A 401 -14.69 10.81 -31.01
CA PRO A 401 -13.40 10.45 -30.44
C PRO A 401 -13.57 9.82 -29.04
N ALA A 402 -12.73 8.84 -28.72
CA ALA A 402 -12.64 8.28 -27.38
C ALA A 402 -11.79 9.19 -26.48
N LEU A 403 -12.46 10.05 -25.69
CA LEU A 403 -11.84 11.15 -24.95
C LEU A 403 -11.42 10.76 -23.52
N PRO A 404 -10.32 11.33 -22.98
CA PRO A 404 -9.88 11.09 -21.62
C PRO A 404 -10.79 11.82 -20.61
N MET A 405 -11.93 11.23 -20.27
CA MET A 405 -12.89 11.75 -19.28
C MET A 405 -12.95 10.90 -17.99
N THR A 406 -12.23 9.78 -17.90
CA THR A 406 -12.23 8.92 -16.71
C THR A 406 -10.81 8.64 -16.25
N TYR A 407 -10.48 9.16 -15.06
CA TYR A 407 -9.22 8.92 -14.38
C TYR A 407 -9.35 7.73 -13.44
N VAL A 408 -8.32 6.90 -13.40
CA VAL A 408 -8.22 5.75 -12.48
C VAL A 408 -6.91 5.84 -11.72
N SER A 409 -7.00 5.82 -10.40
CA SER A 409 -5.87 5.63 -9.48
C SER A 409 -5.99 4.25 -8.85
N TYR A 410 -4.96 3.42 -8.99
CA TYR A 410 -4.87 2.09 -8.42
C TYR A 410 -3.45 1.86 -7.90
N TYR A 411 -3.34 1.38 -6.66
CA TYR A 411 -2.09 0.85 -6.11
C TYR A 411 -2.35 -0.41 -5.30
N ASN A 412 -1.56 -1.44 -5.56
CA ASN A 412 -1.56 -2.69 -4.82
C ASN A 412 -0.18 -2.87 -4.15
N PRO A 413 -0.06 -2.56 -2.85
CA PRO A 413 1.22 -2.63 -2.13
C PRO A 413 1.75 -4.05 -1.94
N VAL A 414 0.94 -5.07 -2.22
CA VAL A 414 1.31 -6.50 -2.07
C VAL A 414 1.94 -7.06 -3.35
N THR A 415 1.56 -6.54 -4.52
CA THR A 415 2.09 -6.97 -5.82
C THR A 415 2.98 -5.93 -6.49
N ASP A 416 3.19 -4.78 -5.85
CA ASP A 416 3.81 -3.56 -6.39
C ASP A 416 3.28 -3.19 -7.79
N GLN A 417 1.96 -3.29 -7.95
CA GLN A 417 1.28 -2.88 -9.18
C GLN A 417 0.61 -1.53 -8.96
N SER A 418 0.83 -0.59 -9.87
CA SER A 418 0.16 0.70 -9.89
C SER A 418 -0.39 1.03 -11.27
N PHE A 419 -1.42 1.85 -11.30
CA PHE A 419 -1.88 2.60 -12.46
C PHE A 419 -2.36 3.97 -12.01
N SER A 420 -1.99 5.01 -12.75
CA SER A 420 -2.49 6.37 -12.57
C SER A 420 -2.59 7.02 -13.94
N GLY A 421 -3.78 7.52 -14.29
CA GLY A 421 -4.04 8.17 -15.56
C GLY A 421 -5.44 7.91 -16.11
N TYR A 422 -5.66 8.36 -17.34
CA TYR A 422 -6.97 8.31 -17.99
C TYR A 422 -7.18 7.04 -18.81
N ILE A 423 -8.40 6.52 -18.78
CA ILE A 423 -8.85 5.41 -19.60
C ILE A 423 -9.82 5.91 -20.69
N THR A 424 -9.64 5.41 -21.91
CA THR A 424 -10.50 5.67 -23.08
C THR A 424 -11.13 4.37 -23.63
N GLN A 425 -10.90 3.25 -22.94
CA GLN A 425 -11.51 1.94 -23.17
C GLN A 425 -11.74 1.24 -21.81
N PRO A 426 -12.66 0.27 -21.68
CA PRO A 426 -12.93 -0.42 -20.43
C PRO A 426 -11.69 -1.11 -19.84
N MET A 427 -11.30 -0.69 -18.63
CA MET A 427 -10.14 -1.23 -17.91
C MET A 427 -10.61 -2.27 -16.90
N THR A 428 -9.98 -3.45 -16.85
CA THR A 428 -10.29 -4.48 -15.83
C THR A 428 -9.11 -4.71 -14.90
N ILE A 429 -9.27 -4.33 -13.63
CA ILE A 429 -8.33 -4.58 -12.55
C ILE A 429 -8.68 -5.94 -11.93
N ASN A 430 -7.69 -6.81 -11.76
CA ASN A 430 -7.87 -8.15 -11.18
C ASN A 430 -7.04 -8.27 -9.91
N PHE A 431 -7.62 -8.79 -8.84
CA PHE A 431 -6.99 -8.91 -7.53
C PHE A 431 -6.64 -10.38 -7.24
N PRO A 432 -5.36 -10.76 -7.16
CA PRO A 432 -4.97 -12.13 -6.81
C PRO A 432 -5.53 -12.55 -5.44
N SER A 433 -6.26 -13.66 -5.39
CA SER A 433 -6.89 -14.14 -4.15
C SER A 433 -5.89 -14.47 -3.03
N THR A 434 -4.65 -14.82 -3.39
CA THR A 434 -3.53 -14.97 -2.46
C THR A 434 -2.23 -14.63 -3.17
N VAL A 435 -1.36 -13.85 -2.52
CA VAL A 435 0.00 -13.54 -2.96
C VAL A 435 0.99 -14.11 -1.93
N TYR A 436 1.98 -14.88 -2.39
CA TYR A 436 3.02 -15.44 -1.52
C TYR A 436 4.28 -14.56 -1.60
N VAL A 437 4.74 -14.04 -0.47
CA VAL A 437 5.99 -13.25 -0.36
C VAL A 437 7.17 -14.16 -0.05
N SER A 438 6.93 -15.25 0.70
CA SER A 438 7.89 -16.33 0.91
C SER A 438 7.15 -17.66 1.06
N SER A 439 7.88 -18.76 1.33
CA SER A 439 7.27 -20.04 1.72
C SER A 439 6.43 -19.95 3.00
N ASN A 440 6.70 -18.95 3.85
CA ASN A 440 6.16 -18.83 5.20
C ASN A 440 5.35 -17.54 5.43
N GLU A 441 5.17 -16.71 4.39
CA GLU A 441 4.44 -15.45 4.44
C GLU A 441 3.59 -15.27 3.17
N ARG A 442 2.31 -14.93 3.37
CA ARG A 442 1.37 -14.65 2.29
C ARG A 442 0.37 -13.57 2.67
N TYR A 443 -0.30 -13.01 1.68
CA TYR A 443 -1.35 -12.03 1.80
C TYR A 443 -2.61 -12.59 1.14
N VAL A 444 -3.74 -12.62 1.85
CA VAL A 444 -5.02 -13.15 1.37
C VAL A 444 -5.99 -12.00 1.12
N PHE A 445 -6.51 -11.89 -0.09
CA PHE A 445 -7.41 -10.82 -0.50
C PHE A 445 -8.73 -10.86 0.29
N GLN A 446 -9.18 -9.70 0.79
CA GLN A 446 -10.43 -9.55 1.55
C GLN A 446 -11.51 -8.79 0.78
N GLY A 447 -11.12 -8.04 -0.24
CA GLY A 447 -11.98 -7.11 -0.98
C GLY A 447 -11.19 -5.88 -1.42
N TYR A 448 -11.87 -4.90 -1.99
CA TYR A 448 -11.28 -3.65 -2.47
C TYR A 448 -12.24 -2.49 -2.25
N TYR A 449 -11.72 -1.31 -1.97
CA TYR A 449 -12.48 -0.08 -1.98
C TYR A 449 -12.51 0.52 -3.40
N VAL A 450 -13.63 1.15 -3.73
CA VAL A 450 -13.76 2.08 -4.86
C VAL A 450 -14.38 3.36 -4.32
N ASN A 451 -13.66 4.47 -4.34
CA ASN A 451 -14.10 5.76 -3.79
C ASN A 451 -14.71 5.58 -2.39
N ASN A 452 -13.95 4.97 -1.48
CA ASN A 452 -14.33 4.59 -0.10
C ASN A 452 -15.47 3.55 0.06
N LYS A 453 -15.98 2.93 -1.02
CA LYS A 453 -17.00 1.86 -0.96
C LYS A 453 -16.40 0.47 -1.13
N LEU A 454 -16.52 -0.38 -0.10
CA LEU A 454 -16.02 -1.76 -0.12
C LEU A 454 -16.81 -2.66 -1.09
N SER A 455 -16.09 -3.53 -1.81
CA SER A 455 -16.59 -4.62 -2.64
C SER A 455 -15.74 -5.88 -2.41
N THR A 456 -16.35 -7.07 -2.47
CA THR A 456 -15.68 -8.36 -2.22
C THR A 456 -15.40 -9.17 -3.48
N ASN A 457 -15.63 -8.60 -4.68
CA ASN A 457 -15.32 -9.27 -5.95
C ASN A 457 -13.81 -9.37 -6.17
N SER A 458 -13.34 -10.42 -6.86
CA SER A 458 -11.93 -10.59 -7.22
C SER A 458 -11.44 -9.70 -8.39
N SER A 459 -12.31 -8.85 -8.94
CA SER A 459 -12.00 -7.91 -10.00
C SER A 459 -13.02 -6.78 -10.09
N ILE A 460 -12.64 -5.70 -10.78
CA ILE A 460 -13.53 -4.63 -11.24
C ILE A 460 -13.24 -4.29 -12.69
N THR A 461 -14.29 -4.11 -13.49
CA THR A 461 -14.21 -3.42 -14.78
C THR A 461 -14.72 -2.00 -14.62
N ILE A 462 -13.89 -1.02 -14.97
CA ILE A 462 -14.22 0.41 -15.02
C ILE A 462 -14.43 0.76 -16.49
N THR A 463 -15.62 1.25 -16.83
CA THR A 463 -15.95 1.75 -18.16
C THR A 463 -15.68 3.26 -18.20
N PRO A 464 -15.09 3.82 -19.26
CA PRO A 464 -15.01 5.27 -19.44
C PRO A 464 -16.40 5.93 -19.41
N SER A 465 -16.47 7.12 -18.85
CA SER A 465 -17.64 7.99 -18.91
C SER A 465 -17.65 8.77 -20.21
N GLU A 466 -18.82 8.80 -20.88
CA GLU A 466 -19.02 9.46 -22.18
C GLU A 466 -19.78 10.80 -22.04
N ALA A 467 -20.30 11.10 -20.85
CA ALA A 467 -21.15 12.27 -20.58
C ALA A 467 -20.48 13.36 -19.71
N TRP A 468 -19.64 12.99 -18.74
CA TRP A 468 -18.93 13.94 -17.88
C TRP A 468 -17.71 13.30 -17.18
N PHE A 469 -16.86 14.12 -16.58
CA PHE A 469 -15.66 13.68 -15.87
C PHE A 469 -15.97 12.75 -14.70
N ALA A 470 -15.15 11.70 -14.56
CA ALA A 470 -15.24 10.70 -13.51
C ALA A 470 -13.86 10.31 -12.97
N GLU A 471 -13.81 9.98 -11.67
CA GLU A 471 -12.60 9.53 -10.97
C GLU A 471 -12.88 8.23 -10.21
N TYR A 472 -11.94 7.30 -10.28
CA TYR A 472 -11.97 6.02 -9.57
C TYR A 472 -10.66 5.77 -8.81
N GLU A 473 -10.71 5.93 -7.49
CA GLU A 473 -9.67 5.51 -6.55
C GLU A 473 -9.94 4.06 -6.12
N VAL A 474 -8.99 3.15 -6.38
CA VAL A 474 -9.13 1.70 -6.20
C VAL A 474 -8.04 1.14 -5.30
N GLU A 475 -8.42 0.73 -4.09
CA GLU A 475 -7.50 0.19 -3.08
C GLU A 475 -7.84 -1.26 -2.72
N PRO A 476 -6.95 -2.25 -2.97
CA PRO A 476 -7.17 -3.64 -2.60
C PRO A 476 -6.76 -3.93 -1.15
N VAL A 477 -7.65 -4.58 -0.41
CA VAL A 477 -7.46 -4.97 0.99
C VAL A 477 -6.93 -6.40 1.08
N TYR A 478 -5.79 -6.58 1.75
CA TYR A 478 -5.20 -7.89 2.00
C TYR A 478 -4.96 -8.14 3.49
N GLN A 479 -5.30 -9.34 3.94
CA GLN A 479 -4.94 -9.84 5.26
C GLN A 479 -3.58 -10.56 5.15
N GLN A 480 -2.55 -10.02 5.79
CA GLN A 480 -1.26 -10.70 5.94
C GLN A 480 -1.44 -11.95 6.83
N GLN A 481 -0.83 -13.06 6.43
CA GLN A 481 -0.80 -14.33 7.13
C GLN A 481 0.61 -14.91 7.17
N TYR A 482 0.98 -15.45 8.31
CA TYR A 482 2.22 -16.20 8.49
C TYR A 482 1.94 -17.70 8.64
N LEU A 483 2.89 -18.51 8.17
CA LEU A 483 2.89 -19.94 8.42
C LEU A 483 3.34 -20.22 9.85
N VAL A 484 2.48 -20.87 10.61
CA VAL A 484 2.76 -21.40 11.95
C VAL A 484 2.87 -22.90 11.86
N SER A 485 4.00 -23.45 12.29
CA SER A 485 4.25 -24.88 12.45
C SER A 485 4.64 -25.18 13.90
N ILE A 486 3.92 -26.10 14.54
CA ILE A 486 4.18 -26.56 15.91
C ILE A 486 4.14 -28.08 15.89
N SER A 487 5.24 -28.72 16.26
CA SER A 487 5.38 -30.18 16.27
C SER A 487 5.76 -30.70 17.65
N SER A 488 5.22 -31.85 18.03
CA SER A 488 5.41 -32.45 19.36
C SER A 488 5.34 -33.98 19.30
N PRO A 489 6.29 -34.71 19.91
CA PRO A 489 6.24 -36.18 20.04
C PRO A 489 5.04 -36.73 20.84
N LEU A 490 4.47 -35.93 21.75
CA LEU A 490 3.25 -36.22 22.52
C LEU A 490 2.17 -35.16 22.23
N PRO A 491 0.87 -35.41 22.43
CA PRO A 491 -0.16 -34.43 22.12
C PRO A 491 -0.03 -33.15 22.96
N VAL A 492 -0.21 -32.00 22.31
CA VAL A 492 -0.38 -30.67 22.91
C VAL A 492 -1.72 -30.10 22.45
N TYR A 493 -2.20 -29.04 23.10
CA TYR A 493 -3.45 -28.39 22.74
C TYR A 493 -3.15 -27.03 22.10
N ILE A 494 -3.66 -26.80 20.90
CA ILE A 494 -3.63 -25.49 20.23
C ILE A 494 -5.05 -24.94 20.21
N ASN A 495 -5.30 -23.81 20.86
CA ASN A 495 -6.65 -23.23 21.03
C ASN A 495 -7.69 -24.23 21.60
N ASN A 496 -7.24 -25.14 22.47
CA ASN A 496 -7.99 -26.28 23.05
C ASN A 496 -8.23 -27.48 22.12
N GLU A 497 -7.70 -27.51 20.89
CA GLU A 497 -7.72 -28.71 20.03
C GLU A 497 -6.45 -29.56 20.21
N GLU A 498 -6.61 -30.85 20.53
CA GLU A 498 -5.51 -31.80 20.74
C GLU A 498 -4.81 -32.18 19.43
N THR A 499 -3.48 -32.01 19.36
CA THR A 499 -2.67 -32.37 18.19
C THR A 499 -1.20 -32.64 18.54
N SER A 500 -0.53 -33.49 17.74
CA SER A 500 0.93 -33.66 17.76
C SER A 500 1.65 -32.89 16.63
N ASN A 501 0.89 -32.33 15.68
CA ASN A 501 1.42 -31.53 14.57
C ASN A 501 0.37 -30.52 14.11
N TYR A 502 0.59 -29.24 14.41
CA TYR A 502 -0.17 -28.12 13.88
C TYR A 502 0.63 -27.49 12.74
N THR A 503 0.01 -27.29 11.58
CA THR A 503 0.56 -26.47 10.49
C THR A 503 -0.58 -25.66 9.89
N GLY A 504 -0.53 -24.33 10.04
CA GLY A 504 -1.62 -23.44 9.65
C GLY A 504 -1.14 -22.07 9.19
N TRP A 505 -1.91 -21.46 8.30
CA TRP A 505 -1.74 -20.06 7.91
C TRP A 505 -2.62 -19.18 8.79
N VAL A 506 -1.98 -18.32 9.59
CA VAL A 506 -2.65 -17.56 10.66
C VAL A 506 -2.48 -16.06 10.42
N ASN A 507 -3.56 -15.29 10.62
CA ASN A 507 -3.58 -13.85 10.41
C ASN A 507 -2.57 -13.15 11.34
N THR A 508 -1.83 -12.16 10.81
CA THR A 508 -0.92 -11.34 11.62
C THR A 508 -1.66 -10.70 12.80
N GLY A 509 -1.04 -10.69 13.98
CA GLY A 509 -1.65 -10.21 15.23
C GLY A 509 -2.65 -11.17 15.90
N SER A 510 -2.94 -12.34 15.31
CA SER A 510 -3.75 -13.37 16.00
C SER A 510 -3.01 -13.97 17.19
N ILE A 511 -3.79 -14.51 18.12
CA ILE A 511 -3.30 -15.26 19.27
C ILE A 511 -3.55 -16.76 19.03
N LEU A 512 -2.55 -17.59 19.37
CA LEU A 512 -2.71 -19.02 19.54
C LEU A 512 -2.30 -19.39 20.97
N ASP A 513 -3.20 -20.04 21.72
CA ASP A 513 -2.87 -20.58 23.04
C ASP A 513 -2.35 -22.00 22.88
N LEU A 514 -1.05 -22.19 23.12
CA LEU A 514 -0.43 -23.49 23.33
C LEU A 514 -0.64 -23.88 24.80
N THR A 515 -1.30 -25.02 25.02
CA THR A 515 -1.46 -25.62 26.36
C THR A 515 -0.88 -27.03 26.34
N ASP A 516 -0.02 -27.34 27.31
CA ASP A 516 0.53 -28.68 27.53
C ASP A 516 0.37 -29.12 29.00
N HIS A 517 0.61 -30.41 29.24
CA HIS A 517 0.34 -31.07 30.51
C HIS A 517 1.37 -32.17 30.75
N ASP A 518 1.78 -32.37 32.01
CA ASP A 518 2.71 -33.44 32.39
C ASP A 518 2.10 -34.82 32.13
N TYR A 519 2.70 -35.60 31.24
CA TYR A 519 2.26 -36.97 30.96
C TYR A 519 2.82 -37.93 32.00
N VAL A 520 2.05 -38.21 33.06
CA VAL A 520 2.38 -39.19 34.12
C VAL A 520 2.02 -40.62 33.70
N PHE A 521 2.99 -41.53 33.73
CA PHE A 521 2.85 -42.94 33.39
C PHE A 521 2.83 -43.83 34.64
N ASN A 522 2.03 -44.91 34.58
CA ASN A 522 1.83 -45.86 35.67
C ASN A 522 3.11 -46.62 36.12
N ASN A 523 4.22 -46.49 35.41
CA ASN A 523 5.53 -47.04 35.78
C ASN A 523 6.35 -46.10 36.69
N GLY A 524 5.85 -44.90 37.00
CA GLY A 524 6.60 -43.88 37.75
C GLY A 524 7.54 -43.04 36.88
N THR A 525 7.30 -42.95 35.57
CA THR A 525 7.90 -41.93 34.68
C THR A 525 6.89 -40.82 34.41
N MET A 526 7.36 -39.58 34.30
CA MET A 526 6.58 -38.42 33.86
C MET A 526 7.32 -37.80 32.68
N PHE A 527 6.60 -37.32 31.66
CA PHE A 527 7.20 -36.48 30.62
C PHE A 527 6.72 -35.04 30.83
N VAL A 528 7.68 -34.14 31.06
CA VAL A 528 7.50 -32.69 31.21
C VAL A 528 7.85 -32.02 29.87
N PRO A 529 7.05 -31.07 29.37
CA PRO A 529 7.33 -30.40 28.10
C PRO A 529 8.53 -29.43 28.21
N SER A 530 9.15 -29.13 27.05
CA SER A 530 10.25 -28.15 26.95
C SER A 530 9.80 -26.70 26.83
N VAL A 531 8.50 -26.52 26.66
CA VAL A 531 7.73 -25.27 26.68
C VAL A 531 6.73 -25.44 27.84
N GLY A 532 5.99 -24.40 28.20
CA GLY A 532 4.80 -24.56 29.02
C GLY A 532 3.57 -23.99 28.31
N ASN A 533 2.50 -23.77 29.07
CA ASN A 533 1.36 -23.00 28.59
C ASN A 533 1.82 -21.59 28.14
N GLU A 534 1.77 -21.33 26.82
CA GLU A 534 2.28 -20.13 26.18
C GLU A 534 1.26 -19.55 25.20
N THR A 535 1.10 -18.23 25.23
CA THR A 535 0.23 -17.47 24.34
C THR A 535 1.08 -16.89 23.20
N ILE A 536 1.02 -17.52 22.02
CA ILE A 536 1.80 -17.16 20.84
C ILE A 536 1.06 -16.07 20.06
N ILE A 537 1.60 -14.84 20.07
CA ILE A 537 1.12 -13.75 19.20
C ILE A 537 1.82 -13.86 17.85
N VAL A 538 1.05 -14.03 16.77
CA VAL A 538 1.59 -14.30 15.43
C VAL A 538 1.99 -12.99 14.73
N THR A 539 3.19 -12.49 15.02
CA THR A 539 3.80 -11.30 14.39
C THR A 539 4.78 -11.63 13.25
N ASN A 540 5.11 -12.90 13.06
CA ASN A 540 6.11 -13.41 12.12
C ASN A 540 5.87 -14.93 11.93
N PRO A 541 6.58 -15.61 11.00
CA PRO A 541 6.55 -17.07 10.92
C PRO A 541 6.97 -17.73 12.23
N VAL A 542 6.31 -18.82 12.59
CA VAL A 542 6.57 -19.60 13.82
C VAL A 542 6.89 -21.04 13.44
N SER A 543 7.97 -21.58 14.02
CA SER A 543 8.41 -22.96 13.82
C SER A 543 8.87 -23.52 15.16
N LEU A 544 7.95 -24.11 15.92
CA LEU A 544 8.18 -24.61 17.27
C LEU A 544 8.27 -26.15 17.29
N VAL A 545 9.18 -26.66 18.12
CA VAL A 545 9.29 -28.08 18.43
C VAL A 545 9.19 -28.23 19.95
N VAL A 546 8.05 -28.75 20.42
CA VAL A 546 7.88 -29.10 21.84
C VAL A 546 8.60 -30.42 22.07
N ASN A 547 9.71 -30.36 22.79
CA ASN A 547 10.45 -31.54 23.22
C ASN A 547 9.89 -32.00 24.57
N TRP A 548 10.18 -33.24 24.97
CA TRP A 548 9.69 -33.80 26.23
C TRP A 548 10.84 -34.42 27.00
N TYR A 549 10.99 -34.01 28.26
CA TYR A 549 12.04 -34.47 29.15
C TYR A 549 11.46 -35.43 30.19
N PRO A 550 12.03 -36.64 30.37
CA PRO A 550 11.53 -37.56 31.37
C PRO A 550 11.94 -37.07 32.75
N GLU A 551 11.05 -37.24 33.73
CA GLU A 551 11.34 -37.25 35.15
C GLU A 551 10.91 -38.60 35.77
N TYR A 552 11.51 -38.93 36.89
CA TYR A 552 11.29 -40.21 37.56
C TYR A 552 10.79 -40.01 38.98
N LEU A 553 9.74 -40.76 39.34
CA LEU A 553 9.19 -40.78 40.68
C LEU A 553 10.16 -41.51 41.61
N VAL A 554 10.65 -40.81 42.63
CA VAL A 554 11.50 -41.37 43.67
C VAL A 554 10.76 -41.36 44.99
N THR A 555 10.55 -42.56 45.55
CA THR A 555 9.93 -42.77 46.86
C THR A 555 10.95 -43.42 47.81
N ILE A 556 11.38 -42.71 48.85
CA ILE A 556 12.25 -43.25 49.89
C ILE A 556 11.47 -43.32 51.20
N SER A 557 11.28 -44.53 51.71
CA SER A 557 10.50 -44.82 52.92
C SER A 557 11.37 -45.43 54.02
N SER A 558 11.13 -45.05 55.28
CA SER A 558 11.89 -45.53 56.43
C SER A 558 11.05 -45.56 57.70
N ALA A 559 11.17 -46.62 58.49
CA ALA A 559 10.49 -46.76 59.78
C ALA A 559 11.04 -45.85 60.89
N LEU A 560 12.22 -45.24 60.67
CA LEU A 560 12.87 -44.26 61.54
C LEU A 560 13.37 -43.09 60.68
N PRO A 561 13.48 -41.84 61.20
CA PRO A 561 13.91 -40.72 60.39
C PRO A 561 15.30 -40.91 59.74
N ILE A 562 15.43 -40.40 58.52
CA ILE A 562 16.65 -40.38 57.71
C ILE A 562 16.83 -38.98 57.11
N GLY A 563 18.08 -38.59 56.86
CA GLY A 563 18.37 -37.38 56.09
C GLY A 563 18.22 -37.67 54.60
N VAL A 564 17.38 -36.91 53.90
CA VAL A 564 17.28 -36.90 52.43
C VAL A 564 17.54 -35.46 51.97
N ASN A 565 18.62 -35.24 51.21
CA ASN A 565 19.07 -33.91 50.78
C ASN A 565 19.25 -32.87 51.91
N GLY A 566 19.48 -33.35 53.15
CA GLY A 566 19.65 -32.54 54.36
C GLY A 566 18.42 -32.45 55.26
N GLU A 567 17.23 -32.82 54.79
CA GLU A 567 16.00 -32.80 55.59
C GLU A 567 15.72 -34.15 56.26
N LEU A 568 15.26 -34.14 57.53
CA LEU A 568 14.96 -35.35 58.31
C LEU A 568 13.52 -35.80 58.09
N THR A 569 13.31 -36.91 57.37
CA THR A 569 11.98 -37.48 57.08
C THR A 569 11.93 -39.01 57.25
N THR A 570 10.72 -39.54 57.38
CA THR A 570 10.40 -40.98 57.27
C THR A 570 9.81 -41.36 55.91
N ASN A 571 9.38 -40.38 55.11
CA ASN A 571 8.94 -40.57 53.73
C ASN A 571 9.34 -39.38 52.86
N TYR A 572 10.04 -39.64 51.76
CA TYR A 572 10.34 -38.68 50.72
C TYR A 572 9.68 -39.15 49.42
N THR A 573 8.97 -38.26 48.73
CA THR A 573 8.35 -38.55 47.43
C THR A 573 8.47 -37.32 46.55
N ALA A 574 9.17 -37.46 45.41
CA ALA A 574 9.37 -36.38 44.46
C ALA A 574 9.48 -36.92 43.02
N TRP A 575 9.10 -36.11 42.05
CA TRP A 575 9.56 -36.23 40.67
C TRP A 575 10.94 -35.57 40.56
N LEU A 576 11.88 -36.25 39.90
CA LEU A 576 13.26 -35.79 39.77
C LEU A 576 13.80 -36.14 38.37
N SER A 577 14.53 -35.20 37.78
CA SER A 577 15.13 -35.35 36.45
C SER A 577 16.29 -36.36 36.43
N PRO A 578 16.56 -37.02 35.29
CA PRO A 578 17.69 -37.95 35.14
C PRO A 578 19.03 -37.34 35.52
N GLY A 579 19.84 -38.11 36.25
CA GLY A 579 21.14 -37.67 36.77
C GLY A 579 21.07 -36.91 38.09
N PHE A 580 19.88 -36.55 38.60
CA PHE A 580 19.76 -35.82 39.86
C PHE A 580 20.37 -36.61 41.04
N PRO A 581 21.25 -36.00 41.86
CA PRO A 581 21.87 -36.66 43.01
C PRO A 581 21.02 -36.48 44.27
N ILE A 582 20.63 -37.60 44.91
CA ILE A 582 19.98 -37.62 46.22
C ILE A 582 21.01 -38.01 47.28
N ALA A 583 21.31 -37.09 48.19
CA ALA A 583 22.18 -37.36 49.33
C ALA A 583 21.38 -38.04 50.46
N LEU A 584 21.59 -39.33 50.66
CA LEU A 584 21.01 -40.13 51.74
C LEU A 584 21.95 -40.15 52.95
N THR A 585 21.44 -39.79 54.13
CA THR A 585 22.20 -39.79 55.38
C THR A 585 21.47 -40.61 56.45
N THR A 586 22.03 -41.75 56.83
CA THR A 586 21.44 -42.68 57.80
C THR A 586 22.22 -42.68 59.12
N HIS A 587 21.51 -42.89 60.23
CA HIS A 587 22.09 -42.83 61.58
C HIS A 587 21.75 -44.08 62.38
N VAL A 588 22.68 -44.55 63.22
CA VAL A 588 22.44 -45.69 64.11
C VAL A 588 21.66 -45.24 65.33
N TYR A 589 20.42 -45.73 65.48
CA TYR A 589 19.55 -45.36 66.59
C TYR A 589 19.76 -46.29 67.79
N VAL A 590 20.39 -45.77 68.85
CA VAL A 590 20.59 -46.47 70.13
C VAL A 590 19.49 -46.08 71.12
N PHE A 591 18.73 -47.07 71.61
CA PHE A 591 17.60 -46.87 72.52
C PHE A 591 18.01 -47.16 73.98
N PRO A 592 17.49 -46.40 74.97
CA PRO A 592 17.83 -46.57 76.39
C PRO A 592 17.56 -47.97 76.97
N ASN A 593 16.71 -48.77 76.32
CA ASN A 593 16.41 -50.15 76.72
C ASN A 593 17.53 -51.16 76.37
N GLY A 594 18.63 -50.73 75.74
CA GLY A 594 19.71 -51.61 75.30
C GLY A 594 19.45 -52.28 73.94
N THR A 595 18.58 -51.70 73.11
CA THR A 595 18.39 -52.07 71.69
C THR A 595 19.03 -51.00 70.80
N MET A 596 19.58 -51.40 69.67
CA MET A 596 20.16 -50.50 68.68
C MET A 596 19.70 -50.92 67.28
N PHE A 597 19.11 -50.01 66.52
CA PHE A 597 18.78 -50.24 65.11
C PHE A 597 19.89 -49.67 64.22
N ILE A 598 20.47 -50.54 63.39
CA ILE A 598 21.42 -50.19 62.33
C ILE A 598 20.66 -50.15 61.01
N PRO A 599 20.82 -49.11 60.17
CA PRO A 599 20.19 -49.07 58.84
C PRO A 599 20.84 -50.08 57.90
N GLY A 600 20.07 -50.59 56.93
CA GLY A 600 20.55 -51.52 55.91
C GLY A 600 21.46 -50.89 54.85
N VAL A 601 21.41 -49.56 54.71
CA VAL A 601 22.28 -48.75 53.84
C VAL A 601 22.98 -47.65 54.64
N GLY A 602 24.16 -47.23 54.19
CA GLY A 602 24.96 -46.20 54.86
C GLY A 602 24.58 -44.78 54.45
N ASN A 603 25.54 -43.85 54.59
CA ASN A 603 25.47 -42.57 53.90
C ASN A 603 25.93 -42.78 52.45
N GLU A 604 25.10 -42.41 51.49
CA GLU A 604 25.34 -42.66 50.07
C GLU A 604 24.67 -41.58 49.21
N THR A 605 25.17 -41.39 47.99
CA THR A 605 24.51 -40.54 46.98
C THR A 605 23.86 -41.44 45.95
N LEU A 606 22.54 -41.41 45.85
CA LEU A 606 21.77 -42.13 44.84
C LEU A 606 21.62 -41.23 43.61
N THR A 607 21.98 -41.73 42.43
CA THR A 607 21.75 -41.00 41.16
C THR A 607 20.43 -41.47 40.55
N VAL A 608 19.51 -40.54 40.31
CA VAL A 608 18.21 -40.81 39.71
C VAL A 608 18.36 -41.18 38.23
N ASN A 609 18.29 -42.47 37.92
CA ASN A 609 18.42 -42.98 36.54
C ASN A 609 17.15 -43.69 36.03
N ALA A 610 16.20 -43.98 36.92
CA ALA A 610 14.95 -44.68 36.67
C ALA A 610 13.97 -44.42 37.84
N PRO A 611 12.67 -44.74 37.70
CA PRO A 611 11.71 -44.70 38.81
C PRO A 611 12.21 -45.58 39.96
N THR A 612 12.32 -45.01 41.16
CA THR A 612 13.07 -45.62 42.27
C THR A 612 12.25 -45.66 43.54
N THR A 613 11.93 -46.86 44.03
CA THR A 613 11.35 -47.07 45.37
C THR A 613 12.38 -47.72 46.28
N LEU A 614 12.79 -47.01 47.33
CA LEU A 614 13.73 -47.50 48.34
C LEU A 614 13.04 -47.60 49.70
N ALA A 615 13.16 -48.78 50.34
CA ALA A 615 12.70 -49.01 51.70
C ALA A 615 13.92 -49.24 52.61
N ILE A 616 14.19 -48.31 53.53
CA ILE A 616 15.29 -48.43 54.48
C ILE A 616 14.92 -49.51 55.51
N THR A 617 15.52 -50.69 55.35
CA THR A 617 15.43 -51.77 56.33
C THR A 617 16.27 -51.45 57.55
N TRP A 618 15.82 -51.89 58.74
CA TRP A 618 16.49 -51.61 60.01
C TRP A 618 16.75 -52.91 60.76
N SER A 619 18.03 -53.22 60.97
CA SER A 619 18.47 -54.43 61.68
C SER A 619 18.68 -54.14 63.16
N PRO A 620 17.95 -54.81 64.08
CA PRO A 620 18.20 -54.65 65.50
C PRO A 620 19.51 -55.35 65.92
N ARG A 621 20.17 -54.80 66.93
CA ARG A 621 21.17 -55.45 67.78
C ARG A 621 20.82 -55.20 69.24
N TYR A 622 21.27 -56.11 70.09
CA TYR A 622 21.00 -56.07 71.52
C TYR A 622 22.29 -55.94 72.32
N LEU A 623 22.25 -55.09 73.34
CA LEU A 623 23.35 -54.91 74.27
C LEU A 623 23.39 -56.11 75.22
N VAL A 624 24.54 -56.78 75.23
CA VAL A 624 24.80 -57.92 76.10
C VAL A 624 25.92 -57.56 77.05
N THR A 625 25.63 -57.61 78.35
CA THR A 625 26.56 -57.22 79.42
C THR A 625 26.67 -58.35 80.44
N ILE A 626 27.78 -59.07 80.40
CA ILE A 626 28.12 -60.12 81.36
C ILE A 626 29.15 -59.53 82.35
N THR A 627 28.79 -59.42 83.62
CA THR A 627 29.71 -58.97 84.68
C THR A 627 30.13 -60.12 85.58
N SER A 628 31.37 -60.08 86.08
CA SER A 628 31.79 -61.04 87.11
C SER A 628 32.82 -60.47 88.09
N THR A 629 32.82 -61.00 89.32
CA THR A 629 33.77 -60.62 90.38
C THR A 629 35.10 -61.36 90.31
N ARG A 630 35.24 -62.35 89.43
CA ARG A 630 36.51 -62.99 89.02
C ARG A 630 36.44 -63.29 87.52
N PRO A 631 37.57 -63.48 86.81
CA PRO A 631 37.54 -63.75 85.37
C PRO A 631 36.68 -64.98 84.99
N ILE A 632 36.10 -64.91 83.80
CA ILE A 632 35.23 -65.92 83.21
C ILE A 632 35.60 -66.13 81.74
N TYR A 633 35.33 -67.29 81.18
CA TYR A 633 35.46 -67.53 79.75
C TYR A 633 34.15 -67.18 79.04
N VAL A 634 34.20 -66.33 78.02
CA VAL A 634 33.11 -66.07 77.07
C VAL A 634 33.59 -66.48 75.68
N ASN A 635 32.90 -67.42 75.04
CA ASN A 635 33.31 -68.10 73.80
C ASN A 635 34.78 -68.55 73.82
N GLY A 636 35.21 -69.15 74.94
CA GLY A 636 36.56 -69.68 75.13
C GLY A 636 37.66 -68.65 75.44
N ARG A 637 37.36 -67.35 75.42
CA ARG A 637 38.30 -66.27 75.79
C ARG A 637 38.09 -65.83 77.24
N LEU A 638 39.17 -65.81 78.03
CA LEU A 638 39.14 -65.33 79.41
C LEU A 638 38.98 -63.78 79.45
N VAL A 639 37.99 -63.30 80.19
CA VAL A 639 37.64 -61.87 80.33
C VAL A 639 37.15 -61.58 81.75
N SER A 640 37.34 -60.35 82.24
CA SER A 640 36.82 -59.92 83.55
C SER A 640 35.33 -59.54 83.49
N ASN A 641 34.96 -58.80 82.44
CA ASN A 641 33.59 -58.48 82.06
C ASN A 641 33.49 -58.56 80.52
N TYR A 642 32.29 -58.69 79.97
CA TYR A 642 32.03 -58.69 78.53
C TYR A 642 30.84 -57.76 78.22
N THR A 643 31.05 -56.78 77.35
CA THR A 643 30.00 -55.86 76.87
C THR A 643 30.06 -55.78 75.35
N ALA A 644 28.98 -56.12 74.64
CA ALA A 644 28.94 -56.07 73.17
C ALA A 644 27.52 -55.84 72.63
N TRP A 645 27.44 -55.24 71.43
CA TRP A 645 26.22 -55.13 70.63
C TRP A 645 26.13 -56.30 69.65
N LEU A 646 25.28 -57.28 69.96
CA LEU A 646 25.17 -58.53 69.20
C LEU A 646 23.88 -58.61 68.39
N SER A 647 23.95 -59.21 67.21
CA SER A 647 22.79 -59.49 66.37
C SER A 647 21.88 -60.55 67.02
N PRO A 648 20.56 -60.54 66.72
CA PRO A 648 19.64 -61.61 67.08
C PRO A 648 20.16 -63.00 66.72
N GLY A 649 19.85 -64.01 67.54
CA GLY A 649 20.23 -65.41 67.32
C GLY A 649 21.70 -65.77 67.59
N ILE A 650 22.60 -64.78 67.74
CA ILE A 650 23.99 -65.04 68.16
C ILE A 650 23.98 -65.74 69.52
N THR A 651 24.79 -66.79 69.66
CA THR A 651 24.86 -67.58 70.90
C THR A 651 26.24 -67.43 71.57
N LEU A 652 26.23 -67.10 72.86
CA LEU A 652 27.41 -67.02 73.71
C LEU A 652 27.50 -68.22 74.64
N THR A 653 28.64 -68.89 74.66
CA THR A 653 28.99 -69.96 75.60
C THR A 653 29.85 -69.39 76.71
N ILE A 654 29.37 -69.47 77.94
CA ILE A 654 30.02 -68.92 79.13
C ILE A 654 30.49 -70.06 80.02
N ARG A 655 31.72 -69.99 80.55
CA ARG A 655 32.24 -70.91 81.57
C ARG A 655 32.97 -70.15 82.68
N ALA A 656 32.57 -70.40 83.92
CA ALA A 656 33.21 -69.83 85.10
C ALA A 656 34.02 -70.93 85.82
N PRO A 657 35.37 -70.84 85.88
CA PRO A 657 36.20 -71.85 86.52
C PRO A 657 36.22 -71.65 88.05
N THR A 658 36.24 -72.74 88.82
CA THR A 658 36.42 -72.64 90.28
C THR A 658 37.84 -72.17 90.63
N TYR A 659 37.97 -71.14 91.46
CA TYR A 659 39.27 -70.57 91.85
C TYR A 659 39.70 -71.05 93.25
N SER A 660 40.93 -71.54 93.38
CA SER A 660 41.50 -71.92 94.68
C SER A 660 42.20 -70.75 95.38
N ALA A 661 42.18 -70.77 96.72
CA ALA A 661 42.92 -69.87 97.59
C ALA A 661 43.58 -70.65 98.74
N TYR A 662 44.55 -70.03 99.42
CA TYR A 662 45.26 -70.59 100.57
C TYR A 662 45.77 -72.02 100.35
N GLY A 663 46.59 -72.24 99.32
CA GLY A 663 47.16 -73.57 99.01
C GLY A 663 46.14 -74.64 98.57
N GLY A 664 44.91 -74.25 98.23
CA GLY A 664 43.82 -75.18 97.88
C GLY A 664 42.94 -75.60 99.06
N LEU A 665 43.06 -74.91 100.20
CA LEU A 665 42.20 -75.08 101.38
C LEU A 665 40.81 -74.44 101.22
N VAL A 666 40.71 -73.35 100.44
CA VAL A 666 39.43 -72.67 100.14
C VAL A 666 39.18 -72.67 98.64
N LEU A 667 37.96 -73.04 98.23
CA LEU A 667 37.53 -73.06 96.82
C LEU A 667 36.41 -72.04 96.60
N TYR A 668 36.65 -71.03 95.77
CA TYR A 668 35.62 -70.11 95.28
C TYR A 668 34.86 -70.76 94.14
N GLN A 669 33.60 -71.10 94.38
CA GLN A 669 32.70 -71.73 93.42
C GLN A 669 31.74 -70.69 92.83
N PRO A 670 31.56 -70.62 91.50
CA PRO A 670 30.65 -69.68 90.87
C PRO A 670 29.19 -70.10 91.06
N ASN A 671 28.27 -69.11 91.06
CA ASN A 671 26.83 -69.34 90.99
C ASN A 671 26.38 -70.02 89.68
N ILE A 672 27.15 -69.87 88.61
CA ILE A 672 26.92 -70.45 87.29
C ILE A 672 28.25 -70.98 86.76
N THR A 673 28.46 -72.31 86.77
CA THR A 673 29.69 -72.94 86.24
C THR A 673 29.77 -72.88 84.71
N SER A 674 28.62 -73.01 84.04
CA SER A 674 28.49 -72.81 82.60
C SER A 674 27.08 -72.37 82.22
N ALA A 675 26.95 -71.50 81.23
CA ALA A 675 25.67 -71.11 80.65
C ALA A 675 25.81 -70.86 79.14
N THR A 676 24.72 -71.08 78.40
CA THR A 676 24.61 -70.76 76.98
C THR A 676 23.51 -69.72 76.80
N LEU A 677 23.84 -68.56 76.26
CA LEU A 677 22.90 -67.45 76.03
C LEU A 677 22.69 -67.23 74.53
N THR A 678 21.50 -67.53 74.01
CA THR A 678 21.08 -67.10 72.68
C THR A 678 20.44 -65.72 72.78
N ILE A 679 21.02 -64.75 72.06
CA ILE A 679 20.73 -63.33 72.22
C ILE A 679 19.55 -62.93 71.34
N ASN A 680 18.35 -62.91 71.93
CA ASN A 680 17.11 -62.48 71.26
C ASN A 680 16.50 -61.21 71.90
N LYS A 681 17.19 -60.60 72.88
CA LYS A 681 16.82 -59.36 73.56
C LYS A 681 18.02 -58.79 74.34
N PRO A 682 17.98 -57.53 74.81
CA PRO A 682 19.03 -56.96 75.68
C PRO A 682 19.19 -57.85 76.93
N THR A 683 20.43 -58.23 77.24
CA THR A 683 20.71 -59.32 78.18
C THR A 683 21.83 -58.96 79.15
N LYS A 684 21.51 -58.91 80.44
CA LYS A 684 22.47 -58.70 81.53
C LYS A 684 22.61 -59.96 82.38
N LEU A 685 23.83 -60.45 82.57
CA LEU A 685 24.13 -61.60 83.43
C LEU A 685 25.23 -61.23 84.43
N THR A 686 25.07 -61.65 85.69
CA THR A 686 26.07 -61.43 86.74
C THR A 686 26.54 -62.77 87.31
N ILE A 687 27.84 -63.05 87.24
CA ILE A 687 28.46 -64.25 87.80
C ILE A 687 29.21 -63.90 89.08
N THR A 688 28.83 -64.53 90.20
CA THR A 688 29.37 -64.30 91.54
C THR A 688 30.00 -65.59 92.09
N TYR A 689 30.94 -65.46 93.03
CA TYR A 689 31.74 -66.57 93.54
C TYR A 689 31.69 -66.67 95.07
N THR A 690 31.34 -67.85 95.59
CA THR A 690 31.19 -68.12 97.03
C THR A 690 32.31 -69.05 97.52
N PRO A 691 32.99 -68.75 98.65
CA PRO A 691 34.05 -69.61 99.19
C PRO A 691 33.51 -70.86 99.91
N ASN A 692 34.16 -71.99 99.68
CA ASN A 692 33.91 -73.28 100.29
C ASN A 692 35.14 -73.71 101.11
N TYR A 693 34.92 -74.08 102.38
CA TYR A 693 35.95 -74.32 103.40
C TYR A 693 36.10 -75.80 103.82
N THR A 694 35.37 -76.74 103.22
CA THR A 694 35.27 -78.14 103.72
C THR A 694 36.64 -78.83 103.91
N ARG A 695 37.66 -78.48 103.11
CA ARG A 695 39.01 -79.05 103.21
C ARG A 695 39.78 -78.62 104.47
N VAL A 696 39.50 -77.44 105.03
CA VAL A 696 40.12 -76.97 106.29
C VAL A 696 39.67 -77.86 107.45
N ILE A 697 38.38 -78.18 107.51
CA ILE A 697 37.72 -78.86 108.65
C ILE A 697 38.26 -80.29 108.85
N ILE A 698 38.51 -81.01 107.76
CA ILE A 698 39.01 -82.41 107.79
C ILE A 698 40.44 -82.48 108.35
N LEU A 699 41.28 -81.49 108.04
CA LEU A 699 42.67 -81.42 108.49
C LEU A 699 42.77 -81.25 110.00
N THR A 700 41.91 -80.42 110.62
CA THR A 700 41.91 -80.16 112.06
C THR A 700 41.56 -81.40 112.89
N ILE A 701 40.61 -82.21 112.42
CA ILE A 701 40.15 -83.42 113.11
C ILE A 701 41.28 -84.47 113.18
N THR A 702 42.06 -84.59 112.11
CA THR A 702 43.07 -85.64 111.94
C THR A 702 44.27 -85.48 112.89
N ALA A 703 44.58 -84.25 113.32
CA ALA A 703 45.67 -83.97 114.26
C ALA A 703 45.36 -84.42 115.71
N ILE A 704 44.09 -84.38 116.12
CA ILE A 704 43.68 -84.61 117.52
C ILE A 704 43.78 -86.09 117.89
N THR A 705 43.42 -87.00 116.98
CA THR A 705 43.41 -88.46 117.23
C THR A 705 44.80 -89.06 117.44
N ILE A 706 45.85 -88.48 116.84
CA ILE A 706 47.23 -89.00 116.94
C ILE A 706 47.78 -88.81 118.37
N ILE A 707 47.47 -87.69 119.02
CA ILE A 707 48.00 -87.35 120.35
C ILE A 707 47.49 -88.31 121.43
N ALA A 708 46.22 -88.72 121.35
CA ALA A 708 45.58 -89.59 122.33
C ALA A 708 46.18 -91.00 122.41
N ALA A 709 46.73 -91.52 121.31
CA ALA A 709 47.29 -92.87 121.25
C ALA A 709 48.62 -93.00 122.04
N ALA A 710 49.42 -91.93 122.10
CA ALA A 710 50.75 -91.96 122.72
C ALA A 710 50.72 -92.14 124.25
N SER A 711 49.64 -91.72 124.93
CA SER A 711 49.59 -91.69 126.39
C SER A 711 49.31 -93.04 127.08
N LEU A 712 48.81 -94.04 126.35
CA LEU A 712 48.26 -95.28 126.94
C LEU A 712 49.30 -96.40 127.17
N LEU A 713 50.45 -96.37 126.49
CA LEU A 713 51.42 -97.48 126.47
C LEU A 713 52.36 -97.57 127.68
N ILE A 714 52.40 -96.56 128.56
CA ILE A 714 53.47 -96.38 129.55
C ILE A 714 53.20 -97.08 130.92
N ARG A 715 52.03 -97.69 131.16
CA ARG A 715 51.52 -97.96 132.53
C ARG A 715 51.34 -99.41 133.02
N ARG A 716 51.96 -100.44 132.40
CA ARG A 716 51.92 -101.84 132.90
C ARG A 716 53.20 -102.68 132.63
N HIS A 717 54.13 -102.77 133.59
CA HIS A 717 54.45 -104.01 134.35
C HIS A 717 55.74 -103.95 135.20
N LYS A 718 55.65 -104.60 136.38
CA LYS A 718 56.66 -104.93 137.42
C LYS A 718 55.90 -105.74 138.52
N THR A 719 56.43 -106.54 139.45
CA THR A 719 57.66 -107.37 139.71
C THR A 719 57.41 -108.10 141.05
N PRO A 720 58.18 -109.13 141.52
CA PRO A 720 59.29 -109.91 140.93
C PRO A 720 58.91 -111.43 141.00
N GLN A 721 59.67 -112.50 141.33
CA GLN A 721 61.12 -112.82 141.48
C GLN A 721 61.33 -114.36 141.46
N THR A 722 62.52 -114.83 141.04
CA THR A 722 63.20 -116.03 141.61
C THR A 722 64.72 -115.93 141.37
N THR A 723 65.52 -116.68 142.12
CA THR A 723 66.99 -116.49 142.24
C THR A 723 67.79 -117.78 142.13
N GLN A 724 68.91 -117.78 141.41
CA GLN A 724 70.18 -118.38 141.84
C GLN A 724 71.35 -117.99 140.91
N HIS A 725 72.57 -118.05 141.48
CA HIS A 725 73.92 -118.01 140.86
C HIS A 725 74.16 -117.09 139.66
#